data_AF-A0A662XCK7-F1
#
_entry.id   AF-A0A662XCK7-F1
#
_cell.length_a   1.000
_cell.length_b   1.000
_cell.length_c   1.000
_cell.angle_alpha   90.00
_cell.angle_beta   90.00
_cell.angle_gamma   90.00
#
_symmetry.space_group_name_H-M   'P 1'
#
loop_
_entity.id
_entity.type
_entity.pdbx_description
1 polymer ?
#
loop_
_entity_poly.entity_id
_entity_poly.type
_entity_poly.pdbx_seq_one_letter_code
_entity_poly.pdbx_strand_id
1 'polypeptide(L)'
;MVAKRRAPFKPKYGVQLGLRVGERDPNTQEVLTASCLFCQLFGREGKAGAQRRATEKVAVFKPPFRKDSIRHHHTTQHPRRWAEYGALLSDDSKRAFFIAAGATVDLNQEPVTDGARPRKTPRTSISRPAANAARPRAARPVRQSLPCGPAVHWLVNRDIVAVLIGIMLPYAAEEMADDDRYQEHAVADFDDTMDASESRSDATNGALSRYRIVLSDPALFQQFADYLSTCGSLEQTARMLRASAEPVVVGPFFDDDRHVPSVNVARYARYLCAINFQRLADVTSKAWACSIGLKVVPMAPAAFFDAHVEYCLHVQLRVFVNGEVATFHLLSIPLSRRRPSDAASSTGVFEIAEMALNAVVPRWRGMMLAVVSDSGGAISCGSDEPQLSLRNAVATRFERAAKFGFLRVCSAARQLDSLLQTFVSKLQGGDEFYSNLTTLVAYLMRQRELLADMNTSVPRVEDSRWASMANAAIWFRRHGVSIQEHLAKEQPSCVPPSTWWVRITLMARIAQVAMPVLEEISGLTTRASQPRGVILKLREFMTKWFNVSEPLEHGCSRSGSDDAVTSKDGKYSVKTDDVVGALEDLGSFVVEALQPSENEANQPVITATVTEVADGVVDLVSGLNSIADEIDGAYDTTSELPAVLPHELVKLRGRQFAVVIRSHMQRLQAADWSKQEVDWIEQDFQDLCDAYFREPSLKLALDACKNQTSFREGWSCLQGRFTHLQRFCGALATAYPTAISSSSTGAARAGDAGALAPSQSVNRLPGDLEAGVSDLSVQAALQATQFRHLQAV
;
A
#
# COMPACT_ATOMS: atom_id res chain seq x y z
N MET A 1 -44.47 -38.25 35.73
CA MET A 1 -43.92 -37.67 34.48
C MET A 1 -42.75 -36.77 34.82
N VAL A 2 -41.52 -37.16 34.49
CA VAL A 2 -40.31 -36.39 34.83
C VAL A 2 -40.25 -35.13 33.95
N ALA A 3 -40.26 -33.94 34.57
CA ALA A 3 -40.16 -32.67 33.87
C ALA A 3 -38.90 -32.63 32.99
N LYS A 4 -39.07 -32.52 31.67
CA LYS A 4 -37.94 -32.34 30.72
C LYS A 4 -37.20 -31.06 31.09
N ARG A 5 -35.96 -31.20 31.57
CA ARG A 5 -35.05 -30.08 31.88
C ARG A 5 -34.92 -29.16 30.66
N ARG A 6 -35.44 -27.93 30.75
CA ARG A 6 -35.29 -26.89 29.73
C ARG A 6 -33.94 -26.19 29.94
N ALA A 7 -32.98 -26.40 29.02
CA ALA A 7 -31.73 -25.64 29.00
C ALA A 7 -31.77 -24.66 27.80
N PRO A 8 -32.13 -23.38 28.01
CA PRO A 8 -32.19 -22.39 26.93
C PRO A 8 -30.79 -22.02 26.45
N PHE A 9 -30.70 -21.53 25.21
CA PHE A 9 -29.46 -21.01 24.65
C PHE A 9 -29.03 -19.75 25.42
N LYS A 10 -27.75 -19.67 25.82
CA LYS A 10 -27.19 -18.46 26.44
C LYS A 10 -26.34 -17.74 25.41
N PRO A 11 -26.42 -16.41 25.24
CA PRO A 11 -25.63 -15.67 24.25
C PRO A 11 -24.12 -15.94 24.32
N LYS A 12 -23.60 -16.12 25.54
CA LYS A 12 -22.20 -16.51 25.77
C LYS A 12 -21.79 -17.84 25.12
N TYR A 13 -22.73 -18.71 24.73
CA TYR A 13 -22.41 -19.96 24.02
C TYR A 13 -21.93 -19.71 22.60
N GLY A 14 -22.29 -18.58 21.97
CA GLY A 14 -21.78 -18.22 20.65
C GLY A 14 -20.26 -18.14 20.64
N VAL A 15 -19.69 -17.40 21.60
CA VAL A 15 -18.24 -17.27 21.77
C VAL A 15 -17.64 -18.43 22.58
N GLN A 16 -18.25 -18.88 23.67
CA GLN A 16 -17.62 -19.93 24.50
C GLN A 16 -17.57 -21.31 23.82
N LEU A 17 -18.49 -21.60 22.91
CA LEU A 17 -18.61 -22.90 22.26
C LEU A 17 -18.48 -22.80 20.73
N GLY A 18 -18.32 -21.62 20.13
CA GLY A 18 -18.20 -21.49 18.68
C GLY A 18 -19.50 -21.88 17.95
N LEU A 19 -20.61 -21.26 18.35
CA LEU A 19 -21.93 -21.51 17.78
C LEU A 19 -22.48 -20.26 17.11
N ARG A 20 -23.25 -20.46 16.03
CA ARG A 20 -24.04 -19.40 15.38
C ARG A 20 -25.53 -19.70 15.56
N VAL A 21 -26.30 -18.67 15.91
CA VAL A 21 -27.76 -18.79 16.03
C VAL A 21 -28.36 -18.94 14.63
N GLY A 22 -29.23 -19.94 14.45
CA GLY A 22 -29.88 -20.24 13.17
C GLY A 22 -31.27 -19.63 13.07
N GLU A 23 -32.22 -20.17 13.83
CA GLU A 23 -33.63 -19.74 13.84
C GLU A 23 -34.07 -19.37 15.27
N ARG A 24 -34.84 -18.29 15.39
CA ARG A 24 -35.56 -17.91 16.62
C ARG A 24 -37.06 -18.13 16.50
N ASP A 25 -37.70 -18.38 17.64
CA ASP A 25 -39.16 -18.41 17.72
C ASP A 25 -39.71 -16.98 17.49
N PRO A 26 -40.61 -16.78 16.53
CA PRO A 26 -41.05 -15.43 16.13
C PRO A 26 -41.83 -14.70 17.22
N ASN A 27 -42.43 -15.42 18.17
CA ASN A 27 -43.27 -14.84 19.21
C ASN A 27 -42.51 -14.65 20.53
N THR A 28 -41.59 -15.56 20.85
CA THR A 28 -40.87 -15.58 22.14
C THR A 28 -39.39 -15.18 22.02
N GLN A 29 -38.86 -15.04 20.80
CA GLN A 29 -37.45 -14.74 20.49
C GLN A 29 -36.45 -15.78 21.03
N GLU A 30 -36.92 -16.94 21.50
CA GLU A 30 -36.08 -18.04 21.97
C GLU A 30 -35.36 -18.72 20.81
N VAL A 31 -34.10 -19.08 20.99
CA VAL A 31 -33.30 -19.77 19.95
C VAL A 31 -33.79 -21.21 19.78
N LEU A 32 -34.27 -21.54 18.58
CA LEU A 32 -34.76 -22.86 18.20
C LEU A 32 -33.63 -23.74 17.63
N THR A 33 -32.66 -23.13 16.94
CA THR A 33 -31.51 -23.85 16.36
C THR A 33 -30.21 -23.07 16.50
N ALA A 34 -29.10 -23.78 16.68
CA ALA A 34 -27.75 -23.21 16.63
C ALA A 34 -26.80 -24.12 15.85
N SER A 35 -26.04 -23.59 14.90
CA SER A 35 -25.09 -24.34 14.08
C SER A 35 -23.67 -24.28 14.63
N CYS A 36 -22.90 -25.35 14.39
CA CYS A 36 -21.48 -25.41 14.71
C CYS A 36 -20.65 -24.59 13.71
N LEU A 37 -19.95 -23.55 14.19
CA LEU A 37 -19.10 -22.71 13.33
C LEU A 37 -17.90 -23.46 12.76
N PHE A 38 -17.35 -24.44 13.50
CA PHE A 38 -16.24 -25.25 13.02
C PHE A 38 -16.65 -26.09 11.79
N CYS A 39 -17.83 -26.72 11.84
CA CYS A 39 -18.40 -27.42 10.70
C CYS A 39 -18.64 -26.47 9.52
N GLN A 40 -19.16 -25.27 9.79
CA GLN A 40 -19.57 -24.32 8.75
C GLN A 40 -18.38 -23.69 8.01
N LEU A 41 -17.30 -23.37 8.72
CA LEU A 41 -16.15 -22.64 8.16
C LEU A 41 -15.03 -23.57 7.70
N PHE A 42 -14.87 -24.72 8.36
CA PHE A 42 -13.70 -25.58 8.18
C PHE A 42 -14.02 -27.01 7.76
N GLY A 43 -15.30 -27.40 7.75
CA GLY A 43 -15.70 -28.78 7.57
C GLY A 43 -15.30 -29.68 8.75
N ARG A 44 -15.56 -30.98 8.64
CA ARG A 44 -15.23 -31.97 9.68
C ARG A 44 -13.82 -32.52 9.47
N GLU A 45 -13.05 -32.62 10.54
CA GLU A 45 -11.68 -33.14 10.50
C GLU A 45 -11.68 -34.66 10.29
N GLY A 46 -10.80 -35.17 9.43
CA GLY A 46 -10.65 -36.59 9.15
C GLY A 46 -10.01 -37.34 10.33
N LYS A 47 -10.51 -38.54 10.64
CA LYS A 47 -9.85 -39.43 11.61
C LYS A 47 -8.72 -40.19 10.91
N ALA A 48 -7.53 -40.20 11.51
CA ALA A 48 -6.40 -41.01 11.04
C ALA A 48 -6.85 -42.49 10.96
N GLY A 49 -6.79 -43.08 9.76
CA GLY A 49 -7.16 -44.48 9.50
C GLY A 49 -8.60 -44.75 9.04
N ALA A 50 -9.43 -43.73 8.75
CA ALA A 50 -10.81 -43.95 8.29
C ALA A 50 -10.92 -44.14 6.75
N GLN A 51 -11.55 -45.24 6.29
CA GLN A 51 -11.75 -45.57 4.87
C GLN A 51 -12.94 -44.84 4.18
N ARG A 52 -13.66 -43.95 4.88
CA ARG A 52 -14.79 -43.20 4.29
C ARG A 52 -14.57 -41.69 4.44
N ARG A 53 -14.87 -40.94 3.38
CA ARG A 53 -14.80 -39.46 3.34
C ARG A 53 -15.74 -38.87 4.40
N ALA A 54 -15.27 -37.86 5.14
CA ALA A 54 -16.05 -37.19 6.18
C ALA A 54 -17.27 -36.46 5.58
N THR A 55 -18.39 -36.43 6.30
CA THR A 55 -19.63 -35.80 5.83
C THR A 55 -19.52 -34.27 5.88
N GLU A 56 -19.91 -33.59 4.80
CA GLU A 56 -19.92 -32.12 4.68
C GLU A 56 -21.10 -31.46 5.41
N LYS A 57 -21.99 -32.26 6.02
CA LYS A 57 -23.20 -31.76 6.68
C LYS A 57 -22.86 -31.02 7.98
N VAL A 58 -23.18 -29.73 8.03
CA VAL A 58 -23.05 -28.88 9.22
C VAL A 58 -23.92 -29.40 10.36
N ALA A 59 -23.33 -29.52 11.55
CA ALA A 59 -24.06 -29.91 12.74
C ALA A 59 -24.95 -28.77 13.24
N VAL A 60 -26.24 -29.06 13.45
CA VAL A 60 -27.24 -28.12 13.99
C VAL A 60 -27.79 -28.70 15.29
N PHE A 61 -27.72 -27.92 16.36
CA PHE A 61 -28.20 -28.27 17.69
C PHE A 61 -29.58 -27.67 17.96
N LYS A 62 -30.42 -28.42 18.68
CA LYS A 62 -31.77 -28.01 19.11
C LYS A 62 -31.90 -28.07 20.64
N PRO A 63 -32.86 -27.36 21.26
CA PRO A 63 -33.12 -27.44 22.68
C PRO A 63 -33.37 -28.89 23.16
N PRO A 64 -32.84 -29.31 24.33
CA PRO A 64 -32.03 -28.52 25.27
C PRO A 64 -30.55 -28.38 24.84
N PHE A 65 -30.00 -27.16 24.86
CA PHE A 65 -28.61 -26.87 24.48
C PHE A 65 -27.61 -27.30 25.55
N ARG A 66 -27.33 -28.60 25.63
CA ARG A 66 -26.40 -29.19 26.61
C ARG A 66 -24.94 -28.98 26.18
N LYS A 67 -24.17 -28.29 27.02
CA LYS A 67 -22.73 -28.05 26.81
C LYS A 67 -21.93 -29.33 26.53
N ASP A 68 -22.24 -30.41 27.24
CA ASP A 68 -21.52 -31.68 27.11
C ASP A 68 -21.69 -32.30 25.72
N SER A 69 -22.89 -32.23 25.15
CA SER A 69 -23.18 -32.73 23.79
C SER A 69 -22.46 -31.93 22.72
N ILE A 70 -22.38 -30.61 22.90
CA ILE A 70 -21.70 -29.70 21.98
C ILE A 70 -20.19 -29.92 22.06
N ARG A 71 -19.63 -30.01 23.27
CA ARG A 71 -18.20 -30.32 23.48
C ARG A 71 -17.82 -31.69 22.92
N HIS A 72 -18.66 -32.71 23.11
CA HIS A 72 -18.42 -34.04 22.55
C HIS A 72 -18.38 -34.01 21.01
N HIS A 73 -19.23 -33.21 20.37
CA HIS A 73 -19.14 -33.00 18.93
C HIS A 73 -17.81 -32.35 18.53
N HIS A 74 -17.36 -31.30 19.23
CA HIS A 74 -16.10 -30.64 18.92
C HIS A 74 -14.88 -31.54 19.14
N THR A 75 -14.82 -32.27 20.26
CA THR A 75 -13.69 -33.17 20.53
C THR A 75 -13.65 -34.38 19.59
N THR A 76 -14.78 -34.78 18.99
CA THR A 76 -14.84 -35.93 18.08
C THR A 76 -14.75 -35.59 16.60
N GLN A 77 -15.24 -34.42 16.18
CA GLN A 77 -15.30 -34.00 14.78
C GLN A 77 -14.34 -32.86 14.43
N HIS A 78 -13.81 -32.14 15.44
CA HIS A 78 -12.86 -31.03 15.28
C HIS A 78 -11.75 -31.06 16.36
N PRO A 79 -11.09 -32.21 16.62
CA PRO A 79 -10.15 -32.32 17.73
C PRO A 79 -9.02 -31.30 17.70
N ARG A 80 -8.46 -30.96 16.53
CA ARG A 80 -7.33 -30.02 16.43
C ARG A 80 -7.78 -28.59 16.64
N ARG A 81 -8.78 -28.13 15.87
CA ARG A 81 -9.28 -26.75 15.98
C ARG A 81 -9.98 -26.46 17.30
N TRP A 82 -10.63 -27.46 17.91
CA TRP A 82 -11.20 -27.31 19.24
C TRP A 82 -10.12 -27.15 20.33
N ALA A 83 -8.98 -27.83 20.20
CA ALA A 83 -7.86 -27.67 21.12
C ALA A 83 -7.24 -26.26 21.00
N GLU A 84 -7.00 -25.79 19.77
CA GLU A 84 -6.54 -24.42 19.49
C GLU A 84 -7.50 -23.37 20.04
N TYR A 85 -8.81 -23.54 19.79
CA TYR A 85 -9.85 -22.63 20.29
C TYR A 85 -9.99 -22.64 21.81
N GLY A 86 -9.81 -23.82 22.43
CA GLY A 86 -9.85 -24.02 23.87
C GLY A 86 -8.69 -23.37 24.61
N ALA A 87 -7.54 -23.18 23.95
CA ALA A 87 -6.36 -22.51 24.50
C ALA A 87 -6.48 -20.98 24.56
N LEU A 88 -7.47 -20.39 23.87
CA LEU A 88 -7.69 -18.95 23.84
C LEU A 88 -8.29 -18.44 25.17
N LEU A 89 -7.64 -17.43 25.76
CA LEU A 89 -7.99 -16.90 27.09
C LEU A 89 -9.03 -15.77 27.06
N SER A 90 -9.05 -14.93 26.01
CA SER A 90 -10.02 -13.83 25.87
C SER A 90 -11.16 -14.15 24.89
N ASP A 91 -12.33 -13.54 25.11
CA ASP A 91 -13.48 -13.66 24.21
C ASP A 91 -13.24 -12.96 22.86
N ASP A 92 -12.40 -11.93 22.82
CA ASP A 92 -12.03 -11.22 21.59
C ASP A 92 -11.11 -12.05 20.70
N SER A 93 -10.13 -12.77 21.28
CA SER A 93 -9.31 -13.72 20.53
C SER A 93 -10.14 -14.87 19.96
N LYS A 94 -11.19 -15.30 20.67
CA LYS A 94 -12.16 -16.31 20.21
C LYS A 94 -13.04 -15.82 19.07
N ARG A 95 -13.46 -14.54 19.07
CA ARG A 95 -14.17 -13.92 17.95
C ARG A 95 -13.26 -13.79 16.74
N ALA A 96 -12.03 -13.30 16.94
CA ALA A 96 -11.02 -13.16 15.89
C ALA A 96 -10.70 -14.50 15.21
N PHE A 97 -10.67 -15.60 15.96
CA PHE A 97 -10.45 -16.95 15.43
C PHE A 97 -11.41 -17.33 14.28
N PHE A 98 -12.68 -16.92 14.38
CA PHE A 98 -13.67 -17.17 13.32
C PHE A 98 -13.73 -16.06 12.27
N ILE A 99 -13.45 -14.80 12.63
CA ILE A 99 -13.40 -13.66 11.69
C ILE A 99 -12.27 -13.86 10.67
N ALA A 100 -11.08 -14.28 11.13
CA ALA A 100 -9.94 -14.60 10.26
C ALA A 100 -10.24 -15.73 9.25
N ALA A 101 -11.26 -16.55 9.54
CA ALA A 101 -11.74 -17.63 8.68
C ALA A 101 -12.96 -17.25 7.82
N GLY A 102 -13.35 -15.97 7.79
CA GLY A 102 -14.45 -15.46 6.97
C GLY A 102 -15.81 -15.38 7.67
N ALA A 103 -15.87 -15.44 9.01
CA ALA A 103 -17.12 -15.17 9.74
C ALA A 103 -17.38 -13.66 9.88
N THR A 104 -18.65 -13.26 9.78
CA THR A 104 -19.09 -11.89 10.10
C THR A 104 -18.92 -11.58 11.60
N VAL A 105 -18.71 -10.30 11.92
CA VAL A 105 -18.37 -9.78 13.28
C VAL A 105 -19.41 -10.14 14.34
N ASP A 106 -20.67 -10.37 13.94
CA ASP A 106 -21.75 -10.71 14.85
C ASP A 106 -22.16 -12.20 14.77
N LEU A 107 -21.70 -12.99 15.75
CA LEU A 107 -22.01 -14.42 15.86
C LEU A 107 -23.49 -14.70 16.19
N ASN A 108 -24.29 -13.64 16.45
CA ASN A 108 -25.72 -13.73 16.79
C ASN A 108 -26.69 -13.37 15.65
N GLN A 109 -26.20 -12.96 14.47
CA GLN A 109 -27.06 -12.57 13.33
C GLN A 109 -27.50 -13.77 12.45
N GLU A 110 -28.76 -13.74 12.01
CA GLU A 110 -29.36 -14.70 11.07
C GLU A 110 -28.91 -14.44 9.62
N PRO A 111 -28.89 -15.46 8.74
CA PRO A 111 -28.57 -15.27 7.33
C PRO A 111 -29.68 -14.50 6.60
N VAL A 112 -29.31 -13.50 5.81
CA VAL A 112 -30.21 -12.83 4.85
C VAL A 112 -30.61 -13.85 3.78
N THR A 113 -31.88 -14.26 3.78
CA THR A 113 -32.46 -15.06 2.70
C THR A 113 -32.97 -14.11 1.61
N ASP A 114 -32.31 -14.13 0.46
CA ASP A 114 -32.66 -13.31 -0.69
C ASP A 114 -33.99 -13.82 -1.30
N GLY A 115 -35.07 -13.13 -0.95
CA GLY A 115 -36.43 -13.45 -1.33
C GLY A 115 -36.82 -12.88 -2.69
N ALA A 116 -36.27 -13.42 -3.77
CA ALA A 116 -36.70 -13.11 -5.13
C ALA A 116 -36.84 -14.39 -5.99
N ARG A 117 -37.90 -15.16 -5.74
CA ARG A 117 -38.34 -16.22 -6.65
C ARG A 117 -39.67 -15.83 -7.30
N PRO A 118 -39.72 -15.57 -8.62
CA PRO A 118 -40.98 -15.25 -9.29
C PRO A 118 -41.95 -16.43 -9.24
N ARG A 119 -43.20 -16.06 -8.99
CA ARG A 119 -44.38 -16.89 -8.79
C ARG A 119 -44.83 -17.54 -10.11
N LYS A 120 -45.31 -18.78 -9.99
CA LYS A 120 -45.88 -19.63 -11.05
C LYS A 120 -47.05 -18.96 -11.79
N THR A 121 -47.09 -19.10 -13.11
CA THR A 121 -48.29 -19.02 -13.97
C THR A 121 -48.34 -20.25 -14.91
N PRO A 122 -49.53 -20.62 -15.44
CA PRO A 122 -49.99 -22.00 -15.48
C PRO A 122 -49.78 -22.74 -16.82
N ARG A 123 -49.95 -24.08 -16.73
CA ARG A 123 -49.96 -25.08 -17.81
C ARG A 123 -50.84 -24.66 -18.99
N THR A 124 -50.29 -24.76 -20.20
CA THR A 124 -51.06 -25.02 -21.41
C THR A 124 -50.41 -26.17 -22.18
N SER A 125 -51.25 -27.15 -22.51
CA SER A 125 -50.97 -28.46 -23.08
C SER A 125 -50.87 -28.42 -24.60
N ILE A 126 -49.82 -28.98 -25.20
CA ILE A 126 -49.86 -29.49 -26.59
C ILE A 126 -49.03 -30.80 -26.71
N SER A 127 -49.80 -31.86 -26.94
CA SER A 127 -49.63 -33.17 -27.59
C SER A 127 -48.29 -33.61 -28.20
N ARG A 128 -47.86 -34.82 -27.82
CA ARG A 128 -46.98 -35.72 -28.61
C ARG A 128 -47.77 -36.36 -29.75
N PRO A 129 -47.11 -36.67 -30.88
CA PRO A 129 -47.37 -37.91 -31.58
C PRO A 129 -46.18 -38.87 -31.47
N ALA A 130 -46.50 -40.15 -31.40
CA ALA A 130 -45.56 -41.26 -31.46
C ALA A 130 -45.46 -41.75 -32.91
N ALA A 131 -44.26 -42.14 -33.35
CA ALA A 131 -44.08 -43.24 -34.29
C ALA A 131 -42.61 -43.71 -34.31
N ASN A 132 -42.47 -45.03 -34.25
CA ASN A 132 -41.23 -45.81 -34.37
C ASN A 132 -40.57 -45.63 -35.74
N ALA A 133 -39.22 -45.64 -35.79
CA ALA A 133 -38.50 -46.32 -36.86
C ALA A 133 -37.02 -46.55 -36.50
N ALA A 134 -36.52 -47.69 -36.98
CA ALA A 134 -35.24 -48.34 -36.78
C ALA A 134 -33.96 -47.50 -36.87
N ARG A 135 -32.97 -47.91 -36.06
CA ARG A 135 -31.54 -47.64 -36.24
C ARG A 135 -31.02 -48.10 -37.61
N PRO A 136 -30.04 -47.39 -38.17
CA PRO A 136 -28.81 -48.05 -38.59
C PRO A 136 -27.55 -47.41 -37.97
N ARG A 137 -26.54 -48.25 -37.75
CA ARG A 137 -25.17 -47.87 -37.35
C ARG A 137 -24.48 -47.19 -38.53
N ALA A 138 -23.86 -46.02 -38.31
CA ALA A 138 -22.76 -45.55 -39.15
C ALA A 138 -21.85 -44.55 -38.39
N ALA A 139 -20.56 -44.89 -38.35
CA ALA A 139 -19.34 -44.08 -38.18
C ALA A 139 -19.17 -43.13 -36.98
N ARG A 140 -18.12 -43.38 -36.19
CA ARG A 140 -17.46 -42.41 -35.28
C ARG A 140 -17.01 -41.18 -36.09
N PRO A 141 -17.37 -39.94 -35.72
CA PRO A 141 -16.60 -38.79 -36.15
C PRO A 141 -15.32 -38.73 -35.30
N VAL A 142 -14.18 -38.67 -36.00
CA VAL A 142 -12.90 -38.27 -35.44
C VAL A 142 -13.10 -36.91 -34.76
N ARG A 143 -12.76 -36.79 -33.47
CA ARG A 143 -12.71 -35.51 -32.77
C ARG A 143 -11.65 -34.65 -33.45
N GLN A 144 -12.07 -33.73 -34.30
CA GLN A 144 -11.28 -32.56 -34.62
C GLN A 144 -11.17 -31.73 -33.34
N SER A 145 -9.94 -31.57 -32.86
CA SER A 145 -9.59 -30.60 -31.83
C SER A 145 -10.13 -29.22 -32.23
N LEU A 146 -10.88 -28.59 -31.34
CA LEU A 146 -11.13 -27.14 -31.42
C LEU A 146 -9.76 -26.44 -31.51
N PRO A 147 -9.58 -25.44 -32.40
CA PRO A 147 -8.31 -24.75 -32.52
C PRO A 147 -8.02 -24.02 -31.20
N CYS A 148 -6.94 -24.43 -30.53
CA CYS A 148 -6.30 -23.65 -29.49
C CYS A 148 -5.98 -22.27 -30.11
N GLY A 149 -6.31 -21.18 -29.43
CA GLY A 149 -5.88 -19.84 -29.86
C GLY A 149 -4.36 -19.83 -30.05
N PRO A 150 -3.81 -18.94 -30.90
CA PRO A 150 -2.36 -18.91 -31.14
C PRO A 150 -1.63 -18.69 -29.81
N ALA A 151 -0.69 -19.58 -29.49
CA ALA A 151 0.16 -19.44 -28.32
C ALA A 151 0.89 -18.09 -28.38
N VAL A 152 0.95 -17.39 -27.25
CA VAL A 152 1.67 -16.11 -27.16
C VAL A 152 3.10 -16.39 -26.74
N HIS A 153 4.03 -15.79 -27.46
CA HIS A 153 5.46 -15.93 -27.22
C HIS A 153 6.04 -14.61 -26.70
N TRP A 154 6.84 -14.69 -25.65
CA TRP A 154 7.64 -13.56 -25.17
C TRP A 154 9.11 -13.91 -25.28
N LEU A 155 9.94 -12.92 -25.62
CA LEU A 155 11.39 -13.04 -25.58
C LEU A 155 11.90 -12.25 -24.38
N VAL A 156 12.77 -12.88 -23.59
CA VAL A 156 13.33 -12.29 -22.37
C VAL A 156 14.85 -12.43 -22.42
N ASN A 157 15.57 -11.37 -22.05
CA ASN A 157 17.02 -11.37 -22.01
C ASN A 157 17.54 -12.46 -21.04
N ARG A 158 18.65 -13.11 -21.41
CA ARG A 158 19.26 -14.17 -20.61
C ARG A 158 19.51 -13.76 -19.17
N ASP A 159 20.07 -12.57 -18.94
CA ASP A 159 20.44 -12.11 -17.59
C ASP A 159 19.21 -11.91 -16.69
N ILE A 160 18.07 -11.52 -17.25
CA ILE A 160 16.80 -11.42 -16.49
C ILE A 160 16.39 -12.80 -15.98
N VAL A 161 16.43 -13.83 -16.83
CA VAL A 161 16.03 -15.19 -16.43
C VAL A 161 17.08 -15.83 -15.53
N ALA A 162 18.35 -15.81 -15.93
CA ALA A 162 19.41 -16.49 -15.21
C ALA A 162 19.73 -15.84 -13.85
N VAL A 163 19.71 -14.51 -13.77
CA VAL A 163 20.06 -13.78 -12.54
C VAL A 163 18.83 -13.46 -11.71
N LEU A 164 17.85 -12.74 -12.25
CA LEU A 164 16.71 -12.31 -11.43
C LEU A 164 15.83 -13.51 -11.05
N ILE A 165 15.41 -14.30 -12.02
CA ILE A 165 14.51 -15.43 -11.75
C ILE A 165 15.26 -16.60 -11.11
N GLY A 166 16.46 -16.93 -11.64
CA GLY A 166 17.23 -18.08 -11.21
C GLY A 166 17.94 -17.91 -9.87
N ILE A 167 18.57 -16.75 -9.63
CA ILE A 167 19.42 -16.51 -8.45
C ILE A 167 18.69 -15.67 -7.40
N MET A 168 18.04 -14.57 -7.80
CA MET A 168 17.53 -13.59 -6.83
C MET A 168 16.14 -13.90 -6.27
N LEU A 169 15.33 -14.69 -6.95
CA LEU A 169 13.94 -14.95 -6.56
C LEU A 169 13.72 -16.43 -6.25
N PRO A 170 14.14 -16.94 -5.07
CA PRO A 170 13.79 -18.29 -4.61
C PRO A 170 12.27 -18.44 -4.45
N TYR A 171 11.76 -19.68 -4.37
CA TYR A 171 10.35 -19.98 -4.09
C TYR A 171 10.21 -20.71 -2.75
N ALA A 172 9.45 -20.15 -1.80
CA ALA A 172 9.43 -20.60 -0.40
C ALA A 172 8.52 -21.80 -0.08
N ALA A 173 7.69 -22.29 -1.00
CA ALA A 173 6.62 -23.24 -0.66
C ALA A 173 6.98 -24.73 -0.77
N GLU A 174 8.20 -25.10 -1.16
CA GLU A 174 8.62 -26.51 -1.25
C GLU A 174 9.91 -26.74 -0.46
N GLU A 175 9.87 -27.66 0.51
CA GLU A 175 11.07 -28.27 1.10
C GLU A 175 11.79 -29.07 -0.01
N MET A 176 12.65 -28.39 -0.75
CA MET A 176 13.57 -29.03 -1.67
C MET A 176 14.71 -29.65 -0.86
N ALA A 177 15.08 -30.89 -1.18
CA ALA A 177 16.17 -31.58 -0.50
C ALA A 177 17.50 -30.79 -0.62
N ASP A 178 18.32 -30.92 0.43
CA ASP A 178 19.40 -30.04 0.88
C ASP A 178 20.66 -29.94 -0.02
N ASP A 179 20.58 -30.23 -1.31
CA ASP A 179 21.71 -30.00 -2.25
C ASP A 179 21.20 -29.83 -3.69
N ASP A 180 21.29 -28.59 -4.17
CA ASP A 180 21.11 -28.10 -5.55
C ASP A 180 19.73 -28.20 -6.23
N ARG A 181 19.43 -27.16 -7.03
CA ARG A 181 18.53 -27.11 -8.21
C ARG A 181 17.25 -26.24 -8.16
N TYR A 182 17.08 -25.29 -7.23
CA TYR A 182 16.04 -24.25 -7.45
C TYR A 182 16.34 -23.44 -8.73
N GLN A 183 17.56 -22.95 -8.86
CA GLN A 183 18.01 -22.14 -10.00
C GLN A 183 17.80 -22.90 -11.33
N GLU A 184 18.22 -24.16 -11.39
CA GLU A 184 18.03 -25.00 -12.59
C GLU A 184 16.54 -25.21 -12.91
N HIS A 185 15.71 -25.49 -11.90
CA HIS A 185 14.27 -25.68 -12.11
C HIS A 185 13.56 -24.38 -12.52
N ALA A 186 13.97 -23.24 -11.94
CA ALA A 186 13.41 -21.93 -12.25
C ALA A 186 13.71 -21.52 -13.69
N VAL A 187 14.94 -21.78 -14.17
CA VAL A 187 15.36 -21.50 -15.55
C VAL A 187 14.80 -22.52 -16.54
N ALA A 188 14.60 -23.78 -16.13
CA ALA A 188 14.06 -24.84 -17.00
C ALA A 188 12.62 -24.60 -17.49
N ASP A 189 11.87 -23.68 -16.85
CA ASP A 189 10.56 -23.24 -17.34
C ASP A 189 10.64 -22.42 -18.64
N PHE A 190 11.83 -21.98 -19.03
CA PHE A 190 12.05 -21.08 -20.16
C PHE A 190 12.76 -21.81 -21.30
N ASP A 191 12.27 -21.63 -22.53
CA ASP A 191 12.88 -22.25 -23.71
C ASP A 191 14.11 -21.43 -24.12
N ASP A 192 15.31 -22.01 -24.07
CA ASP A 192 16.51 -21.34 -24.58
C ASP A 192 16.42 -21.19 -26.10
N THR A 193 16.63 -19.97 -26.62
CA THR A 193 16.56 -19.71 -28.06
C THR A 193 17.90 -19.86 -28.77
N MET A 194 18.97 -20.21 -28.05
CA MET A 194 20.27 -20.48 -28.64
C MET A 194 20.29 -21.89 -29.24
N ASP A 195 20.29 -21.96 -30.57
CA ASP A 195 20.50 -23.21 -31.29
C ASP A 195 21.92 -23.73 -31.02
N ALA A 196 22.04 -24.99 -30.59
CA ALA A 196 23.33 -25.65 -30.39
C ALA A 196 24.20 -25.70 -31.67
N SER A 197 23.61 -25.46 -32.85
CA SER A 197 24.30 -25.43 -34.15
C SER A 197 24.90 -24.07 -34.55
N GLU A 198 24.57 -22.95 -33.90
CA GLU A 198 25.12 -21.62 -34.25
C GLU A 198 26.48 -21.31 -33.58
N SER A 199 27.08 -22.30 -32.91
CA SER A 199 28.36 -22.13 -32.20
C SER A 199 29.59 -21.91 -33.11
N ARG A 200 29.45 -21.81 -34.44
CA ARG A 200 30.60 -21.88 -35.37
C ARG A 200 30.66 -20.88 -36.53
N SER A 201 29.78 -19.90 -36.67
CA SER A 201 29.98 -18.88 -37.71
C SER A 201 29.40 -17.53 -37.35
N ASP A 202 30.27 -16.53 -37.41
CA ASP A 202 30.01 -15.08 -37.34
C ASP A 202 29.92 -14.42 -35.96
N ALA A 203 31.12 -14.20 -35.38
CA ALA A 203 31.40 -13.35 -34.24
C ALA A 203 31.19 -11.84 -34.47
N THR A 204 30.23 -11.42 -35.31
CA THR A 204 30.00 -9.99 -35.62
C THR A 204 28.56 -9.50 -35.50
N ASN A 205 27.62 -10.33 -35.05
CA ASN A 205 26.30 -9.84 -34.61
C ASN A 205 26.05 -10.31 -33.17
N GLY A 206 26.07 -9.37 -32.22
CA GLY A 206 25.68 -9.61 -30.82
C GLY A 206 24.18 -9.88 -30.70
N ALA A 207 23.71 -10.99 -31.25
CA ALA A 207 22.37 -11.50 -30.99
C ALA A 207 22.27 -11.76 -29.49
N LEU A 208 21.53 -10.89 -28.79
CA LEU A 208 21.29 -11.01 -27.36
C LEU A 208 20.76 -12.43 -27.09
N SER A 209 21.54 -13.24 -26.38
CA SER A 209 21.09 -14.54 -25.88
C SER A 209 19.79 -14.32 -25.11
N ARG A 210 18.72 -14.97 -25.55
CA ARG A 210 17.36 -14.76 -25.06
C ARG A 210 16.70 -16.09 -24.72
N TYR A 211 15.81 -16.04 -23.76
CA TYR A 211 14.86 -17.10 -23.48
C TYR A 211 13.51 -16.78 -24.09
N ARG A 212 12.74 -17.82 -24.38
CA ARG A 212 11.37 -17.73 -24.87
C ARG A 212 10.40 -18.27 -23.82
N ILE A 213 9.37 -17.49 -23.54
CA ILE A 213 8.22 -17.92 -22.76
C ILE A 213 7.13 -18.32 -23.75
N VAL A 214 6.55 -19.50 -23.56
CA VAL A 214 5.43 -20.01 -24.37
C VAL A 214 4.19 -20.10 -23.48
N LEU A 215 3.22 -19.21 -23.73
CA LEU A 215 1.92 -19.22 -23.05
C LEU A 215 0.88 -19.89 -23.94
N SER A 216 0.54 -21.13 -23.60
CA SER A 216 -0.50 -21.90 -24.29
C SER A 216 -1.91 -21.36 -24.04
N ASP A 217 -2.15 -20.72 -22.88
CA ASP A 217 -3.41 -20.08 -22.54
C ASP A 217 -3.18 -18.65 -22.00
N PRO A 218 -3.16 -17.65 -22.89
CA PRO A 218 -2.97 -16.26 -22.50
C PRO A 218 -4.09 -15.70 -21.63
N ALA A 219 -5.33 -16.20 -21.79
CA ALA A 219 -6.48 -15.72 -21.03
C ALA A 219 -6.38 -16.15 -19.57
N LEU A 220 -5.98 -17.41 -19.34
CA LEU A 220 -5.73 -17.92 -17.99
C LEU A 220 -4.55 -17.20 -17.31
N PHE A 221 -3.49 -16.89 -18.06
CA PHE A 221 -2.37 -16.10 -17.54
C PHE A 221 -2.79 -14.68 -17.13
N GLN A 222 -3.62 -14.02 -17.94
CA GLN A 222 -4.17 -12.70 -17.59
C GLN A 222 -5.03 -12.78 -16.32
N GLN A 223 -5.88 -13.80 -16.21
CA GLN A 223 -6.71 -14.02 -15.03
C GLN A 223 -5.87 -14.28 -13.77
N PHE A 224 -4.77 -15.05 -13.91
CA PHE A 224 -3.78 -15.24 -12.85
C PHE A 224 -3.19 -13.91 -12.37
N ALA A 225 -2.70 -13.08 -13.30
CA ALA A 225 -2.12 -11.78 -12.96
C ALA A 225 -3.14 -10.87 -12.26
N ASP A 226 -4.39 -10.88 -12.73
CA ASP A 226 -5.47 -10.07 -12.16
C ASP A 226 -5.84 -10.52 -10.74
N TYR A 227 -5.98 -11.82 -10.51
CA TYR A 227 -6.25 -12.37 -9.18
C TYR A 227 -5.08 -12.14 -8.22
N LEU A 228 -3.84 -12.34 -8.67
CA LEU A 228 -2.66 -12.10 -7.85
C LEU A 228 -2.52 -10.64 -7.47
N SER A 229 -2.81 -9.72 -8.41
CA SER A 229 -2.79 -8.27 -8.13
C SER A 229 -3.85 -7.84 -7.09
N THR A 230 -4.92 -8.63 -6.94
CA THR A 230 -6.03 -8.31 -6.03
C THR A 230 -5.84 -8.96 -4.65
N CYS A 231 -5.42 -10.22 -4.61
CA CYS A 231 -5.34 -10.98 -3.36
C CYS A 231 -3.93 -10.99 -2.74
N GLY A 232 -2.89 -10.65 -3.49
CA GLY A 232 -1.50 -10.59 -3.01
C GLY A 232 -0.91 -11.93 -2.58
N SER A 233 -1.57 -13.05 -2.88
CA SER A 233 -1.15 -14.39 -2.45
C SER A 233 -1.28 -15.41 -3.59
N LEU A 234 -0.20 -16.12 -3.88
CA LEU A 234 -0.19 -17.20 -4.88
C LEU A 234 -1.14 -18.34 -4.50
N GLU A 235 -1.25 -18.66 -3.21
CA GLU A 235 -2.14 -19.71 -2.72
C GLU A 235 -3.62 -19.32 -2.90
N GLN A 236 -3.98 -18.08 -2.54
CA GLN A 236 -5.33 -17.56 -2.77
C GLN A 236 -5.64 -17.47 -4.26
N THR A 237 -4.67 -17.03 -5.07
CA THR A 237 -4.78 -17.00 -6.54
C THR A 237 -5.04 -18.40 -7.10
N ALA A 238 -4.29 -19.41 -6.66
CA ALA A 238 -4.50 -20.79 -7.07
C ALA A 238 -5.92 -21.27 -6.71
N ARG A 239 -6.42 -20.94 -5.51
CA ARG A 239 -7.78 -21.26 -5.07
C ARG A 239 -8.83 -20.57 -5.93
N MET A 240 -8.65 -19.29 -6.26
CA MET A 240 -9.57 -18.53 -7.11
C MET A 240 -9.59 -19.06 -8.55
N LEU A 241 -8.43 -19.39 -9.13
CA LEU A 241 -8.34 -19.98 -10.46
C LEU A 241 -9.05 -21.33 -10.52
N ARG A 242 -8.85 -22.20 -9.52
CA ARG A 242 -9.56 -23.48 -9.42
C ARG A 242 -11.08 -23.28 -9.33
N ALA A 243 -11.54 -22.38 -8.46
CA ALA A 243 -12.96 -22.08 -8.32
C ALA A 243 -13.58 -21.51 -9.61
N SER A 244 -12.82 -20.73 -10.38
CA SER A 244 -13.28 -20.19 -11.67
C SER A 244 -13.28 -21.20 -12.82
N ALA A 245 -12.50 -22.28 -12.70
CA ALA A 245 -12.43 -23.36 -13.68
C ALA A 245 -13.48 -24.46 -13.46
N GLU A 246 -14.11 -24.51 -12.28
CA GLU A 246 -15.21 -25.43 -12.01
C GLU A 246 -16.50 -24.98 -12.74
N PRO A 247 -17.07 -25.78 -13.65
CA PRO A 247 -18.34 -25.44 -14.27
C PRO A 247 -19.45 -25.45 -13.22
N VAL A 248 -20.37 -24.48 -13.29
CA VAL A 248 -21.62 -24.51 -12.53
C VAL A 248 -22.32 -25.84 -12.83
N VAL A 249 -22.37 -26.74 -11.85
CA VAL A 249 -23.01 -28.05 -12.00
C VAL A 249 -24.51 -27.85 -12.17
N VAL A 250 -24.98 -27.81 -13.42
CA VAL A 250 -26.41 -27.88 -13.74
C VAL A 250 -26.82 -29.35 -13.75
N GLY A 251 -27.13 -29.88 -12.57
CA GLY A 251 -27.91 -31.11 -12.40
C GLY A 251 -27.14 -32.36 -11.95
N PRO A 252 -27.81 -33.31 -11.27
CA PRO A 252 -27.15 -34.31 -10.41
C PRO A 252 -26.78 -35.63 -11.12
N PHE A 253 -26.42 -35.64 -12.40
CA PHE A 253 -26.27 -36.91 -13.15
C PHE A 253 -25.04 -37.07 -14.06
N PHE A 254 -24.01 -36.24 -13.91
CA PHE A 254 -22.73 -36.48 -14.59
C PHE A 254 -21.56 -36.39 -13.61
N ASP A 255 -21.24 -37.53 -12.98
CA ASP A 255 -19.87 -37.83 -12.55
C ASP A 255 -19.08 -38.10 -13.83
N ASP A 256 -18.38 -37.10 -14.32
CA ASP A 256 -17.32 -37.28 -15.31
C ASP A 256 -16.07 -36.68 -14.68
N ASP A 257 -15.10 -37.53 -14.33
CA ASP A 257 -13.77 -37.22 -13.79
C ASP A 257 -12.98 -36.38 -14.81
N ARG A 258 -13.42 -35.15 -15.04
CA ARG A 258 -12.68 -34.16 -15.81
C ARG A 258 -11.60 -33.61 -14.90
N HIS A 259 -10.42 -34.22 -14.96
CA HIS A 259 -9.18 -33.65 -14.46
C HIS A 259 -9.04 -32.21 -14.99
N VAL A 260 -9.34 -31.21 -14.15
CA VAL A 260 -8.97 -29.83 -14.43
C VAL A 260 -7.44 -29.76 -14.28
N PRO A 261 -6.68 -29.37 -15.32
CA PRO A 261 -5.23 -29.27 -15.22
C PRO A 261 -4.85 -28.36 -14.05
N SER A 262 -3.95 -28.81 -13.18
CA SER A 262 -3.45 -27.99 -12.08
C SER A 262 -2.66 -26.82 -12.67
N VAL A 263 -3.15 -25.59 -12.46
CA VAL A 263 -2.42 -24.38 -12.86
C VAL A 263 -1.14 -24.28 -12.03
N ASN A 264 0.02 -24.31 -12.70
CA ASN A 264 1.31 -24.08 -12.05
C ASN A 264 1.49 -22.58 -11.79
N VAL A 265 0.98 -22.12 -10.65
CA VAL A 265 1.05 -20.70 -10.25
C VAL A 265 2.48 -20.20 -10.02
N ALA A 266 3.43 -21.08 -9.65
CA ALA A 266 4.83 -20.70 -9.49
C ALA A 266 5.49 -20.41 -10.85
N ARG A 267 5.23 -21.25 -11.87
CA ARG A 267 5.65 -20.99 -13.25
C ARG A 267 5.06 -19.68 -13.79
N TYR A 268 3.77 -19.44 -13.56
CA TYR A 268 3.15 -18.17 -13.96
C TYR A 268 3.70 -16.97 -13.19
N ALA A 269 4.03 -17.12 -11.91
CA ALA A 269 4.72 -16.09 -11.14
C ALA A 269 6.09 -15.75 -11.74
N ARG A 270 6.90 -16.77 -12.08
CA ARG A 270 8.20 -16.58 -12.77
C ARG A 270 8.04 -15.87 -14.11
N TYR A 271 7.07 -16.29 -14.93
CA TYR A 271 6.77 -15.64 -16.21
C TYR A 271 6.34 -14.20 -16.04
N LEU A 272 5.47 -13.91 -15.07
CA LEU A 272 5.00 -12.57 -14.77
C LEU A 272 6.16 -11.63 -14.42
N CYS A 273 7.04 -12.06 -13.50
CA CYS A 273 8.23 -11.31 -13.13
C CYS A 273 9.15 -11.10 -14.35
N ALA A 274 9.46 -12.15 -15.10
CA ALA A 274 10.35 -12.08 -16.25
C ALA A 274 9.83 -11.14 -17.36
N ILE A 275 8.52 -11.22 -17.66
CA ILE A 275 7.87 -10.35 -18.65
C ILE A 275 7.95 -8.89 -18.20
N ASN A 276 7.66 -8.59 -16.92
CA ASN A 276 7.74 -7.24 -16.42
C ASN A 276 9.17 -6.70 -16.40
N PHE A 277 10.15 -7.48 -15.96
CA PHE A 277 11.55 -7.08 -16.01
C PHE A 277 12.01 -6.81 -17.44
N GLN A 278 11.58 -7.63 -18.41
CA GLN A 278 11.87 -7.36 -19.81
C GLN A 278 11.22 -6.05 -20.28
N ARG A 279 9.96 -5.78 -19.90
CA ARG A 279 9.31 -4.50 -20.21
C ARG A 279 10.03 -3.31 -19.60
N LEU A 280 10.51 -3.42 -18.36
CA LEU A 280 11.33 -2.38 -17.73
C LEU A 280 12.64 -2.15 -18.48
N ALA A 281 13.29 -3.22 -18.95
CA ALA A 281 14.48 -3.14 -19.80
C ALA A 281 14.18 -2.44 -21.14
N ASP A 282 13.06 -2.80 -21.79
CA ASP A 282 12.63 -2.19 -23.05
C ASP A 282 12.35 -0.68 -22.88
N VAL A 283 11.62 -0.30 -21.84
CA VAL A 283 11.29 1.11 -21.54
C VAL A 283 12.55 1.92 -21.23
N THR A 284 13.43 1.39 -20.38
CA THR A 284 14.68 2.09 -20.03
C THR A 284 15.65 2.20 -21.19
N SER A 285 15.70 1.23 -22.10
CA SER A 285 16.60 1.28 -23.26
C SER A 285 16.40 2.52 -24.15
N LYS A 286 15.21 3.13 -24.11
CA LYS A 286 14.83 4.34 -24.88
C LYS A 286 15.06 5.64 -24.11
N ALA A 287 15.29 5.55 -22.80
CA ALA A 287 15.50 6.69 -21.92
C ALA A 287 16.98 7.08 -21.90
N TRP A 288 17.26 8.38 -21.83
CA TRP A 288 18.63 8.89 -21.68
C TRP A 288 19.05 9.04 -20.21
N ALA A 289 18.06 9.13 -19.31
CA ALA A 289 18.24 9.20 -17.88
C ALA A 289 17.09 8.52 -17.13
N CYS A 290 17.37 8.06 -15.92
CA CYS A 290 16.38 7.52 -14.98
C CYS A 290 16.76 7.88 -13.54
N SER A 291 15.80 7.78 -12.61
CA SER A 291 16.06 7.94 -11.17
C SER A 291 15.66 6.69 -10.42
N ILE A 292 16.25 6.46 -9.25
CA ILE A 292 15.88 5.36 -8.36
C ILE A 292 15.14 5.91 -7.15
N GLY A 293 13.92 5.43 -6.92
CA GLY A 293 13.16 5.69 -5.71
C GLY A 293 13.52 4.68 -4.62
N LEU A 294 13.76 5.16 -3.40
CA LEU A 294 13.99 4.32 -2.23
C LEU A 294 12.89 4.60 -1.20
N LYS A 295 12.07 3.59 -0.91
CA LYS A 295 10.99 3.66 0.09
C LYS A 295 11.19 2.54 1.12
N VAL A 296 11.30 2.89 2.39
CA VAL A 296 11.22 1.92 3.48
C VAL A 296 9.75 1.65 3.76
N VAL A 297 9.34 0.38 3.74
CA VAL A 297 7.95 -0.02 3.91
C VAL A 297 7.87 -1.18 4.91
N PRO A 298 6.92 -1.14 5.86
CA PRO A 298 6.68 -2.28 6.75
C PRO A 298 6.10 -3.46 5.96
N MET A 299 6.55 -4.66 6.33
CA MET A 299 5.97 -5.93 5.90
C MET A 299 4.96 -6.37 6.96
N ALA A 300 3.84 -6.96 6.54
CA ALA A 300 2.85 -7.44 7.49
C ALA A 300 3.48 -8.52 8.40
N PRO A 301 3.23 -8.50 9.72
CA PRO A 301 3.73 -9.55 10.62
C PRO A 301 3.28 -10.94 10.15
N ALA A 302 4.18 -11.91 10.16
CA ALA A 302 3.90 -13.29 9.76
C ALA A 302 2.80 -13.95 10.62
N ALA A 303 2.62 -13.46 11.86
CA ALA A 303 1.53 -13.83 12.75
C ALA A 303 1.09 -12.61 13.56
N PHE A 304 -0.20 -12.54 13.92
CA PHE A 304 -0.75 -11.48 14.78
C PHE A 304 -0.06 -11.37 16.16
N PHE A 305 0.65 -12.43 16.58
CA PHE A 305 1.37 -12.50 17.85
C PHE A 305 2.87 -12.17 17.73
N ASP A 306 3.37 -11.90 16.53
CA ASP A 306 4.76 -11.46 16.36
C ASP A 306 4.84 -9.96 16.59
N ALA A 307 5.57 -9.55 17.62
CA ALA A 307 5.65 -8.16 18.07
C ALA A 307 6.58 -7.30 17.19
N HIS A 308 7.33 -7.90 16.26
CA HIS A 308 8.31 -7.21 15.44
C HIS A 308 7.76 -6.97 14.03
N VAL A 309 7.56 -5.70 13.68
CA VAL A 309 7.28 -5.29 12.31
C VAL A 309 8.59 -5.42 11.52
N GLU A 310 8.60 -6.33 10.54
CA GLU A 310 9.70 -6.42 9.59
C GLU A 310 9.62 -5.28 8.57
N TYR A 311 10.76 -4.80 8.07
CA TYR A 311 10.80 -3.74 7.07
C TYR A 311 11.51 -4.22 5.82
N CYS A 312 11.14 -3.65 4.68
CA CYS A 312 11.88 -3.82 3.44
C CYS A 312 12.25 -2.46 2.83
N LEU A 313 13.34 -2.46 2.07
CA LEU A 313 13.66 -1.39 1.15
C LEU A 313 13.03 -1.72 -0.20
N HIS A 314 11.98 -0.98 -0.53
CA HIS A 314 11.35 -1.00 -1.83
C HIS A 314 12.14 -0.09 -2.78
N VAL A 315 12.80 -0.72 -3.76
CA VAL A 315 13.55 -0.07 -4.83
C VAL A 315 12.63 0.13 -6.04
N GLN A 316 12.51 1.37 -6.48
CA GLN A 316 11.64 1.77 -7.58
C GLN A 316 12.46 2.38 -8.72
N LEU A 317 12.07 2.10 -9.95
CA LEU A 317 12.65 2.68 -11.14
C LEU A 317 11.75 3.80 -11.67
N ARG A 318 12.28 5.02 -11.75
CA ARG A 318 11.56 6.20 -12.25
C ARG A 318 12.05 6.56 -13.65
N VAL A 319 11.14 6.57 -14.60
CA VAL A 319 11.43 6.77 -16.03
C VAL A 319 10.39 7.68 -16.67
N PHE A 320 10.83 8.45 -17.67
CA PHE A 320 9.94 9.22 -18.50
C PHE A 320 9.51 8.41 -19.72
N VAL A 321 8.21 8.21 -19.88
CA VAL A 321 7.64 7.39 -20.96
C VAL A 321 6.25 7.88 -21.34
N ASN A 322 5.96 7.93 -22.64
CA ASN A 322 4.65 8.31 -23.19
C ASN A 322 4.09 9.65 -22.64
N GLY A 323 4.96 10.64 -22.40
CA GLY A 323 4.59 11.96 -21.89
C GLY A 323 4.41 12.05 -20.38
N GLU A 324 4.72 11.00 -19.63
CA GLU A 324 4.57 10.92 -18.18
C GLU A 324 5.85 10.48 -17.47
N VAL A 325 6.00 10.94 -16.23
CA VAL A 325 6.97 10.39 -15.28
C VAL A 325 6.31 9.22 -14.58
N ALA A 326 6.73 8.00 -14.92
CA ALA A 326 6.23 6.77 -14.34
C ALA A 326 7.21 6.23 -13.28
N THR A 327 6.66 5.64 -12.23
CA THR A 327 7.43 4.96 -11.17
C THR A 327 7.01 3.51 -11.15
N PHE A 328 7.96 2.61 -11.39
CA PHE A 328 7.73 1.17 -11.40
C PHE A 328 8.45 0.49 -10.24
N HIS A 329 7.84 -0.54 -9.68
CA HIS A 329 8.50 -1.44 -8.74
C HIS A 329 9.61 -2.22 -9.46
N LEU A 330 10.83 -2.16 -8.93
CA LEU A 330 11.94 -2.98 -9.39
C LEU A 330 12.14 -4.18 -8.45
N LEU A 331 12.33 -3.91 -7.16
CA LEU A 331 12.63 -4.95 -6.17
C LEU A 331 12.21 -4.52 -4.76
N SER A 332 11.94 -5.49 -3.89
CA SER A 332 11.77 -5.29 -2.45
C SER A 332 12.78 -6.16 -1.71
N ILE A 333 13.59 -5.52 -0.89
CA ILE A 333 14.75 -6.12 -0.22
C ILE A 333 14.47 -6.09 1.28
N PRO A 334 14.24 -7.24 1.95
CA PRO A 334 14.08 -7.29 3.40
C PRO A 334 15.26 -6.64 4.12
N LEU A 335 14.96 -5.85 5.16
CA LEU A 335 15.96 -5.19 6.02
C LEU A 335 16.15 -5.94 7.35
N SER A 336 15.30 -6.93 7.63
CA SER A 336 15.37 -7.78 8.81
C SER A 336 16.41 -8.89 8.60
N ARG A 337 17.29 -9.10 9.59
CA ARG A 337 18.42 -10.06 9.66
C ARG A 337 19.78 -9.54 9.17
N ARG A 338 20.25 -8.42 9.71
CA ARG A 338 21.70 -8.24 9.89
C ARG A 338 22.17 -9.09 11.07
N ARG A 339 23.31 -9.76 10.93
CA ARG A 339 24.02 -10.24 12.12
C ARG A 339 24.62 -9.01 12.82
N PRO A 340 24.62 -8.94 14.16
CA PRO A 340 25.32 -7.86 14.90
C PRO A 340 26.82 -7.72 14.53
N SER A 341 27.40 -8.72 13.85
CA SER A 341 28.78 -8.76 13.36
C SER A 341 28.99 -8.15 11.96
N ASP A 342 27.93 -7.79 11.22
CA ASP A 342 28.07 -7.22 9.88
C ASP A 342 28.59 -5.79 9.97
N ALA A 343 29.68 -5.49 9.25
CA ALA A 343 30.27 -4.15 9.25
C ALA A 343 29.23 -3.11 8.77
N ALA A 344 29.25 -1.91 9.36
CA ALA A 344 28.34 -0.82 8.98
C ALA A 344 28.39 -0.48 7.47
N SER A 345 29.47 -0.85 6.78
CA SER A 345 29.70 -0.66 5.34
C SER A 345 29.30 -1.84 4.44
N SER A 346 29.12 -3.08 4.95
CA SER A 346 28.74 -4.24 4.14
C SER A 346 27.22 -4.35 4.07
N THR A 347 26.63 -3.60 3.16
CA THR A 347 25.18 -3.57 2.98
C THR A 347 24.81 -4.38 1.75
N GLY A 348 24.75 -5.71 1.87
CA GLY A 348 24.33 -6.61 0.77
C GLY A 348 23.07 -6.15 0.02
N VAL A 349 22.23 -5.34 0.67
CA VAL A 349 21.11 -4.58 0.09
C VAL A 349 21.48 -3.79 -1.18
N PHE A 350 22.63 -3.09 -1.21
CA PHE A 350 23.07 -2.38 -2.41
C PHE A 350 23.53 -3.35 -3.48
N GLU A 351 24.34 -4.37 -3.15
CA GLU A 351 24.79 -5.40 -4.09
C GLU A 351 23.61 -6.11 -4.77
N ILE A 352 22.55 -6.36 -4.02
CA ILE A 352 21.29 -6.93 -4.51
C ILE A 352 20.62 -5.98 -5.51
N ALA A 353 20.46 -4.70 -5.15
CA ALA A 353 19.86 -3.72 -6.05
C ALA A 353 20.73 -3.50 -7.31
N GLU A 354 22.06 -3.48 -7.15
CA GLU A 354 23.04 -3.40 -8.22
C GLU A 354 22.97 -4.61 -9.16
N MET A 355 22.87 -5.83 -8.62
CA MET A 355 22.71 -7.05 -9.38
C MET A 355 21.43 -7.00 -10.23
N ALA A 356 20.31 -6.56 -9.64
CA ALA A 356 19.07 -6.41 -10.38
C ALA A 356 19.17 -5.35 -11.49
N LEU A 357 19.78 -4.19 -11.19
CA LEU A 357 19.99 -3.14 -12.16
C LEU A 357 20.94 -3.56 -13.29
N ASN A 358 21.98 -4.36 -13.01
CA ASN A 358 22.87 -4.88 -14.05
C ASN A 358 22.10 -5.78 -15.03
N ALA A 359 21.13 -6.56 -14.56
CA ALA A 359 20.32 -7.45 -15.39
C ALA A 359 19.23 -6.71 -16.19
N VAL A 360 18.53 -5.75 -15.58
CA VAL A 360 17.42 -5.01 -16.22
C VAL A 360 17.91 -3.82 -17.04
N VAL A 361 18.88 -3.06 -16.51
CA VAL A 361 19.36 -1.80 -17.08
C VAL A 361 20.89 -1.77 -17.08
N PRO A 362 21.59 -2.51 -17.98
CA PRO A 362 23.04 -2.64 -17.93
C PRO A 362 23.82 -1.31 -17.95
N ARG A 363 23.24 -0.26 -18.55
CA ARG A 363 23.81 1.11 -18.62
C ARG A 363 23.44 2.01 -17.43
N TRP A 364 22.80 1.49 -16.37
CA TRP A 364 22.24 2.30 -15.29
C TRP A 364 23.22 3.29 -14.65
N ARG A 365 24.50 2.92 -14.47
CA ARG A 365 25.52 3.81 -13.89
C ARG A 365 25.75 5.08 -14.72
N GLY A 366 25.59 4.99 -16.04
CA GLY A 366 25.67 6.14 -16.95
C GLY A 366 24.34 6.89 -17.08
N MET A 367 23.21 6.26 -16.77
CA MET A 367 21.86 6.83 -16.92
C MET A 367 21.29 7.44 -15.64
N MET A 368 21.74 6.98 -14.48
CA MET A 368 21.21 7.33 -13.17
C MET A 368 21.40 8.81 -12.86
N LEU A 369 20.31 9.56 -12.89
CA LEU A 369 20.23 11.00 -12.63
C LEU A 369 20.16 11.29 -11.14
N ALA A 370 19.32 10.54 -10.42
CA ALA A 370 19.05 10.81 -9.01
C ALA A 370 18.71 9.56 -8.21
N VAL A 371 18.91 9.64 -6.89
CA VAL A 371 18.18 8.83 -5.92
C VAL A 371 17.16 9.70 -5.19
N VAL A 372 15.91 9.24 -5.18
CA VAL A 372 14.78 9.90 -4.55
C VAL A 372 14.37 9.10 -3.30
N SER A 373 14.70 9.61 -2.13
CA SER A 373 14.26 9.08 -0.85
C SER A 373 12.80 9.48 -0.61
N ASP A 374 11.92 8.50 -0.79
CA ASP A 374 10.48 8.68 -0.82
C ASP A 374 9.84 7.83 0.29
N SER A 375 10.47 7.74 1.46
CA SER A 375 9.79 7.18 2.64
C SER A 375 8.97 8.28 3.30
N GLY A 376 7.67 8.06 3.44
CA GLY A 376 6.93 8.69 4.52
C GLY A 376 7.63 8.23 5.78
N GLY A 377 8.14 9.16 6.58
CA GLY A 377 8.76 8.79 7.83
C GLY A 377 7.69 8.10 8.67
N ALA A 378 7.70 6.78 8.74
CA ALA A 378 7.07 6.04 9.83
C ALA A 378 7.92 6.33 11.07
N ILE A 379 7.96 7.59 11.48
CA ILE A 379 8.81 8.13 12.54
C ILE A 379 8.11 7.73 13.83
N SER A 380 8.46 6.57 14.35
CA SER A 380 8.56 6.48 15.80
C SER A 380 9.93 7.03 16.13
N CYS A 381 10.03 8.35 16.36
CA CYS A 381 11.27 8.97 16.84
C CYS A 381 11.89 8.07 17.91
N GLY A 382 13.15 7.75 17.76
CA GLY A 382 13.88 6.87 18.63
C GLY A 382 15.30 6.97 18.15
N SER A 383 16.25 7.09 19.07
CA SER A 383 17.66 7.20 18.72
C SER A 383 18.06 5.99 17.86
N ASP A 384 18.53 6.27 16.63
CA ASP A 384 19.03 5.34 15.62
C ASP A 384 18.02 4.31 15.09
N GLU A 385 17.11 4.73 14.20
CA GLU A 385 16.40 3.79 13.31
C GLU A 385 17.39 3.21 12.26
N PRO A 386 17.83 1.94 12.40
CA PRO A 386 18.84 1.37 11.53
C PRO A 386 18.38 1.27 10.06
N GLN A 387 17.07 1.24 9.81
CA GLN A 387 16.48 1.12 8.48
C GLN A 387 16.65 2.40 7.65
N LEU A 388 16.44 3.59 8.24
CA LEU A 388 16.65 4.87 7.57
C LEU A 388 18.14 5.15 7.34
N SER A 389 18.98 4.83 8.32
CA SER A 389 20.44 4.87 8.17
C SER A 389 20.91 3.96 7.03
N LEU A 390 20.37 2.74 6.95
CA LEU A 390 20.63 1.79 5.86
C LEU A 390 20.17 2.31 4.49
N ARG A 391 18.95 2.87 4.40
CA ARG A 391 18.45 3.53 3.17
C ARG A 391 19.41 4.62 2.71
N ASN A 392 19.88 5.46 3.64
CA ASN A 392 20.83 6.53 3.37
C ASN A 392 22.19 5.98 2.91
N ALA A 393 22.70 4.91 3.55
CA ALA A 393 23.92 4.25 3.12
C ALA A 393 23.80 3.69 1.69
N VAL A 394 22.66 3.08 1.34
CA VAL A 394 22.38 2.61 -0.03
C VAL A 394 22.33 3.77 -1.02
N ALA A 395 21.68 4.89 -0.66
CA ALA A 395 21.67 6.10 -1.48
C ALA A 395 23.09 6.64 -1.73
N THR A 396 23.94 6.71 -0.71
CA THR A 396 25.35 7.12 -0.84
C THR A 396 26.15 6.15 -1.72
N ARG A 397 25.83 4.85 -1.71
CA ARG A 397 26.48 3.89 -2.62
C ARG A 397 26.05 4.08 -4.07
N PHE A 398 24.78 4.40 -4.33
CA PHE A 398 24.32 4.78 -5.66
C PHE A 398 25.00 6.05 -6.17
N GLU A 399 25.15 7.06 -5.32
CA GLU A 399 25.87 8.29 -5.63
C GLU A 399 27.32 7.99 -6.06
N ARG A 400 28.03 7.14 -5.31
CA ARG A 400 29.41 6.72 -5.63
C ARG A 400 29.51 5.89 -6.91
N ALA A 401 28.47 5.13 -7.25
CA ALA A 401 28.46 4.25 -8.42
C ALA A 401 28.05 4.97 -9.72
N ALA A 402 27.36 6.12 -9.63
CA ALA A 402 26.96 6.91 -10.77
C ALA A 402 28.20 7.52 -11.47
N LYS A 403 28.21 7.48 -12.82
CA LYS A 403 29.36 7.95 -13.62
C LYS A 403 29.39 9.45 -13.86
N PHE A 404 28.22 10.08 -13.88
CA PHE A 404 28.03 11.49 -14.21
C PHE A 404 27.21 12.16 -13.12
N GLY A 405 27.20 13.50 -13.09
CA GLY A 405 26.57 14.31 -12.04
C GLY A 405 25.25 13.75 -11.52
N PHE A 406 25.14 13.63 -10.21
CA PHE A 406 24.13 12.85 -9.51
C PHE A 406 23.37 13.74 -8.52
N LEU A 407 22.08 13.49 -8.35
CA LEU A 407 21.21 14.24 -7.44
C LEU A 407 20.71 13.34 -6.31
N ARG A 408 20.81 13.82 -5.07
CA ARG A 408 20.14 13.21 -3.93
C ARG A 408 18.93 14.07 -3.58
N VAL A 409 17.75 13.46 -3.63
CA VAL A 409 16.48 14.18 -3.44
C VAL A 409 15.69 13.50 -2.34
N CYS A 410 15.19 14.27 -1.39
CA CYS A 410 14.28 13.80 -0.36
C CYS A 410 12.88 14.40 -0.54
N SER A 411 11.86 13.61 -0.28
CA SER A 411 10.46 14.03 -0.41
C SER A 411 9.97 14.73 0.88
N ALA A 412 10.33 16.00 1.06
CA ALA A 412 9.94 16.78 2.23
C ALA A 412 8.42 16.80 2.44
N ALA A 413 7.65 16.90 1.35
CA ALA A 413 6.19 16.84 1.38
C ALA A 413 5.69 15.53 2.00
N ARG A 414 6.18 14.37 1.53
CA ARG A 414 5.71 13.06 2.03
C ARG A 414 6.19 12.78 3.45
N GLN A 415 7.35 13.29 3.83
CA GLN A 415 7.81 13.21 5.22
C GLN A 415 6.93 14.05 6.13
N LEU A 416 6.58 15.27 5.75
CA LEU A 416 5.67 16.14 6.50
C LEU A 416 4.27 15.53 6.61
N ASP A 417 3.70 15.03 5.51
CA ASP A 417 2.38 14.37 5.51
C ASP A 417 2.34 13.16 6.47
N SER A 418 3.37 12.31 6.43
CA SER A 418 3.52 11.15 7.33
C SER A 418 3.70 11.56 8.79
N LEU A 419 4.47 12.63 9.04
CA LEU A 419 4.67 13.16 10.39
C LEU A 419 3.37 13.72 10.97
N LEU A 420 2.58 14.45 10.17
CA LEU A 420 1.28 14.97 10.56
C LEU A 420 0.25 13.85 10.78
N GLN A 421 0.29 12.80 9.94
CA GLN A 421 -0.51 11.61 10.16
C GLN A 421 -0.20 10.97 11.51
N THR A 422 1.09 10.84 11.84
CA THR A 422 1.56 10.25 13.11
C THR A 422 1.12 11.10 14.30
N PHE A 423 1.29 12.42 14.21
CA PHE A 423 0.83 13.37 15.22
C PHE A 423 -0.67 13.24 15.48
N VAL A 424 -1.48 13.23 14.41
CA VAL A 424 -2.93 13.12 14.54
C VAL A 424 -3.34 11.76 15.10
N SER A 425 -2.73 10.65 14.66
CA SER A 425 -3.00 9.32 15.21
C SER A 425 -2.71 9.21 16.70
N LYS A 426 -1.67 9.89 17.22
CA LYS A 426 -1.43 10.00 18.66
C LYS A 426 -2.51 10.83 19.36
N LEU A 427 -2.84 11.99 18.79
CA LEU A 427 -3.84 12.92 19.33
C LEU A 427 -5.25 12.31 19.42
N GLN A 428 -5.56 11.31 18.59
CA GLN A 428 -6.84 10.61 18.61
C GLN A 428 -7.09 9.82 19.91
N GLY A 429 -6.06 9.36 20.61
CA GLY A 429 -6.23 8.56 21.83
C GLY A 429 -6.99 7.23 21.61
N GLY A 430 -7.10 6.75 20.35
CA GLY A 430 -7.76 5.50 19.97
C GLY A 430 -8.95 5.65 18.99
N ASP A 431 -9.62 4.53 18.70
CA ASP A 431 -10.68 4.43 17.68
C ASP A 431 -11.93 5.28 18.00
N GLU A 432 -12.14 5.61 19.27
CA GLU A 432 -13.29 6.39 19.73
C GLU A 432 -13.33 7.79 19.11
N PHE A 433 -12.17 8.43 18.88
CA PHE A 433 -12.14 9.76 18.29
C PHE A 433 -12.72 9.79 16.88
N TYR A 434 -12.28 8.86 16.03
CA TYR A 434 -12.73 8.78 14.63
C TYR A 434 -14.19 8.31 14.55
N SER A 435 -14.60 7.40 15.43
CA SER A 435 -15.99 6.98 15.58
C SER A 435 -16.91 8.15 15.95
N ASN A 436 -16.52 8.98 16.93
CA ASN A 436 -17.26 10.18 17.33
C ASN A 436 -17.35 11.20 16.19
N LEU A 437 -16.23 11.43 15.48
CA LEU A 437 -16.19 12.33 14.33
C LEU A 437 -17.18 11.90 13.24
N THR A 438 -17.10 10.65 12.79
CA THR A 438 -17.94 10.14 11.70
C THR A 438 -19.41 10.05 12.10
N THR A 439 -19.71 9.69 13.34
CA THR A 439 -21.08 9.65 13.89
C THR A 439 -21.69 11.04 13.97
N LEU A 440 -20.95 12.03 14.49
CA LEU A 440 -21.42 13.41 14.59
C LEU A 440 -21.61 14.05 13.20
N VAL A 441 -20.68 13.83 12.27
CA VAL A 441 -20.81 14.28 10.87
C VAL A 441 -22.08 13.69 10.24
N ALA A 442 -22.34 12.39 10.42
CA ALA A 442 -23.53 11.75 9.89
C ALA A 442 -24.83 12.28 10.54
N TYR A 443 -24.81 12.61 11.83
CA TYR A 443 -25.94 13.26 12.50
C TYR A 443 -26.19 14.67 11.92
N LEU A 444 -25.17 15.51 11.84
CA LEU A 444 -25.28 16.90 11.37
C LEU A 444 -25.71 17.00 9.91
N MET A 445 -25.29 16.04 9.06
CA MET A 445 -25.77 15.96 7.68
C MET A 445 -27.30 15.84 7.56
N ARG A 446 -27.99 15.38 8.61
CA ARG A 446 -29.46 15.27 8.64
C ARG A 446 -30.15 16.52 9.19
N GLN A 447 -29.40 17.45 9.79
CA GLN A 447 -29.92 18.67 10.42
C GLN A 447 -30.02 19.81 9.39
N ARG A 448 -31.00 19.72 8.49
CA ARG A 448 -31.14 20.68 7.38
C ARG A 448 -31.39 22.12 7.83
N GLU A 449 -32.15 22.32 8.92
CA GLU A 449 -32.46 23.65 9.45
C GLU A 449 -31.20 24.33 10.00
N LEU A 450 -30.45 23.64 10.88
CA LEU A 450 -29.17 24.12 11.40
C LEU A 450 -28.18 24.49 10.27
N LEU A 451 -28.06 23.64 9.25
CA LEU A 451 -27.16 23.89 8.13
C LEU A 451 -27.61 25.07 7.24
N ALA A 452 -28.92 25.27 7.10
CA ALA A 452 -29.46 26.44 6.42
C ALA A 452 -29.17 27.72 7.19
N ASP A 453 -29.35 27.71 8.51
CA ASP A 453 -29.07 28.86 9.39
C ASP A 453 -27.58 29.21 9.41
N MET A 454 -26.70 28.20 9.44
CA MET A 454 -25.25 28.37 9.37
C MET A 454 -24.74 28.70 7.95
N ASN A 455 -25.59 28.61 6.93
CA ASN A 455 -25.26 28.76 5.51
C ASN A 455 -24.02 27.94 5.07
N THR A 456 -24.00 26.65 5.43
CA THR A 456 -22.86 25.75 5.13
C THR A 456 -23.32 24.32 4.90
N SER A 457 -22.48 23.52 4.23
CA SER A 457 -22.60 22.07 4.17
C SER A 457 -21.58 21.39 5.07
N VAL A 458 -21.92 20.21 5.62
CA VAL A 458 -20.98 19.40 6.40
C VAL A 458 -19.90 18.79 5.48
N PRO A 459 -18.60 18.91 5.82
CA PRO A 459 -17.53 18.26 5.07
C PRO A 459 -17.64 16.73 5.09
N ARG A 460 -17.20 16.08 4.01
CA ARG A 460 -17.09 14.62 3.96
C ARG A 460 -15.79 14.17 4.60
N VAL A 461 -15.86 13.12 5.40
CA VAL A 461 -14.70 12.38 5.93
C VAL A 461 -14.69 11.03 5.23
N GLU A 462 -13.73 10.81 4.34
CA GLU A 462 -13.68 9.60 3.50
C GLU A 462 -12.94 8.47 4.21
N ASP A 463 -11.87 8.82 4.92
CA ASP A 463 -10.97 7.90 5.59
C ASP A 463 -10.35 8.53 6.85
N SER A 464 -9.55 7.73 7.56
CA SER A 464 -8.82 8.08 8.77
C SER A 464 -7.53 8.86 8.52
N ARG A 465 -7.26 9.31 7.28
CA ARG A 465 -6.10 10.16 7.01
C ARG A 465 -6.30 11.54 7.62
N TRP A 466 -5.22 12.11 8.14
CA TRP A 466 -5.24 13.40 8.82
C TRP A 466 -5.77 14.51 7.89
N ALA A 467 -5.41 14.49 6.60
CA ALA A 467 -5.90 15.45 5.62
C ALA A 467 -7.42 15.37 5.39
N SER A 468 -8.01 14.17 5.44
CA SER A 468 -9.46 13.96 5.36
C SER A 468 -10.16 14.56 6.59
N MET A 469 -9.62 14.31 7.78
CA MET A 469 -10.16 14.84 9.04
C MET A 469 -9.91 16.34 9.22
N ALA A 470 -8.81 16.88 8.70
CA ALA A 470 -8.41 18.28 8.85
C ALA A 470 -9.48 19.24 8.35
N ASN A 471 -10.08 18.97 7.19
CA ASN A 471 -11.17 19.78 6.64
C ASN A 471 -12.40 19.79 7.56
N ALA A 472 -12.77 18.64 8.12
CA ALA A 472 -13.85 18.54 9.09
C ALA A 472 -13.51 19.28 10.39
N ALA A 473 -12.29 19.14 10.90
CA ALA A 473 -11.84 19.82 12.11
C ALA A 473 -11.87 21.35 11.96
N ILE A 474 -11.41 21.88 10.83
CA ILE A 474 -11.48 23.32 10.51
C ILE A 474 -12.93 23.81 10.48
N TRP A 475 -13.83 23.03 9.91
CA TRP A 475 -15.26 23.36 9.89
C TRP A 475 -15.89 23.32 11.29
N PHE A 476 -15.60 22.29 12.09
CA PHE A 476 -16.06 22.21 13.48
C PHE A 476 -15.55 23.38 14.31
N ARG A 477 -14.30 23.80 14.13
CA ARG A 477 -13.76 24.98 14.82
C ARG A 477 -14.47 26.27 14.41
N ARG A 478 -14.83 26.42 13.13
CA ARG A 478 -15.52 27.61 12.62
C ARG A 478 -16.98 27.73 13.10
N HIS A 479 -17.67 26.60 13.22
CA HIS A 479 -19.11 26.56 13.54
C HIS A 479 -19.41 25.92 14.90
N GLY A 480 -18.39 25.71 15.73
CA GLY A 480 -18.48 24.91 16.96
C GLY A 480 -19.55 25.41 17.93
N VAL A 481 -19.70 26.73 18.09
CA VAL A 481 -20.70 27.33 18.98
C VAL A 481 -22.12 26.95 18.58
N SER A 482 -22.52 27.22 17.33
CA SER A 482 -23.87 26.89 16.84
C SER A 482 -24.15 25.39 16.89
N ILE A 483 -23.14 24.56 16.61
CA ILE A 483 -23.26 23.11 16.70
C ILE A 483 -23.48 22.70 18.16
N GLN A 484 -22.69 23.22 19.10
CA GLN A 484 -22.82 22.88 20.51
C GLN A 484 -24.13 23.36 21.12
N GLU A 485 -24.63 24.55 20.76
CA GLU A 485 -25.95 25.04 21.16
C GLU A 485 -27.07 24.12 20.66
N HIS A 486 -26.98 23.68 19.41
CA HIS A 486 -27.90 22.70 18.84
C HIS A 486 -27.84 21.35 19.58
N LEU A 487 -26.63 20.85 19.86
CA LEU A 487 -26.44 19.60 20.60
C LEU A 487 -26.97 19.69 22.05
N ALA A 488 -26.81 20.84 22.70
CA ALA A 488 -27.34 21.09 24.04
C ALA A 488 -28.88 21.13 24.06
N LYS A 489 -29.48 21.67 23.00
CA LYS A 489 -30.94 21.74 22.82
C LYS A 489 -31.56 20.37 22.50
N GLU A 490 -31.00 19.65 21.53
CA GLU A 490 -31.59 18.41 21.00
C GLU A 490 -31.15 17.15 21.75
N GLN A 491 -30.04 17.22 22.52
CA GLN A 491 -29.47 16.13 23.32
C GLN A 491 -29.39 14.77 22.59
N PRO A 492 -28.78 14.69 21.40
CA PRO A 492 -28.65 13.44 20.68
C PRO A 492 -27.68 12.48 21.39
N SER A 493 -27.79 11.18 21.13
CA SER A 493 -26.90 10.17 21.74
C SER A 493 -25.44 10.22 21.24
N CYS A 494 -25.12 11.09 20.29
CA CYS A 494 -23.82 11.18 19.63
C CYS A 494 -22.98 12.39 20.05
N VAL A 495 -23.31 13.04 21.18
CA VAL A 495 -22.56 14.19 21.71
C VAL A 495 -21.16 13.72 22.18
N PRO A 496 -20.07 14.22 21.58
CA PRO A 496 -18.73 13.87 22.02
C PRO A 496 -18.35 14.55 23.35
N PRO A 497 -17.41 13.99 24.12
CA PRO A 497 -16.93 14.58 25.36
C PRO A 497 -16.16 15.91 25.12
N SER A 498 -16.06 16.77 26.14
CA SER A 498 -15.36 18.07 26.03
C SER A 498 -13.91 17.93 25.56
N THR A 499 -13.20 16.89 26.01
CA THR A 499 -11.82 16.62 25.60
C THR A 499 -11.69 16.21 24.13
N TRP A 500 -12.77 15.75 23.48
CA TRP A 500 -12.81 15.53 22.03
C TRP A 500 -12.84 16.87 21.28
N TRP A 501 -13.61 17.85 21.77
CA TRP A 501 -13.65 19.19 21.19
C TRP A 501 -12.32 19.93 21.33
N VAL A 502 -11.59 19.75 22.43
CA VAL A 502 -10.22 20.25 22.61
C VAL A 502 -9.30 19.69 21.51
N ARG A 503 -9.30 18.37 21.33
CA ARG A 503 -8.51 17.67 20.29
C ARG A 503 -8.85 18.16 18.88
N ILE A 504 -10.13 18.31 18.54
CA ILE A 504 -10.58 18.82 17.24
C ILE A 504 -10.12 20.26 17.01
N THR A 505 -10.21 21.11 18.02
CA THR A 505 -9.82 22.52 17.93
C THR A 505 -8.30 22.66 17.74
N LEU A 506 -7.51 21.86 18.46
CA LEU A 506 -6.06 21.78 18.29
C LEU A 506 -5.69 21.27 16.88
N MET A 507 -6.29 20.15 16.45
CA MET A 507 -6.09 19.59 15.11
C MET A 507 -6.39 20.62 14.03
N ALA A 508 -7.51 21.34 14.14
CA ALA A 508 -7.89 22.39 13.20
C ALA A 508 -6.85 23.52 13.14
N ARG A 509 -6.31 23.94 14.29
CA ARG A 509 -5.28 25.00 14.33
C ARG A 509 -3.98 24.55 13.69
N ILE A 510 -3.52 23.33 13.96
CA ILE A 510 -2.31 22.79 13.35
C ILE A 510 -2.51 22.60 11.84
N ALA A 511 -3.65 22.05 11.41
CA ALA A 511 -3.98 21.89 10.00
C ALA A 511 -3.97 23.21 9.22
N GLN A 512 -4.50 24.29 9.79
CA GLN A 512 -4.49 25.62 9.17
C GLN A 512 -3.09 26.16 8.89
N VAL A 513 -2.08 25.74 9.66
CA VAL A 513 -0.68 26.17 9.47
C VAL A 513 0.07 25.16 8.60
N ALA A 514 -0.18 23.87 8.77
CA ALA A 514 0.56 22.81 8.10
C ALA A 514 0.10 22.54 6.65
N MET A 515 -1.20 22.66 6.33
CA MET A 515 -1.71 22.42 4.98
C MET A 515 -1.10 23.38 3.94
N PRO A 516 -1.04 24.71 4.17
CA PRO A 516 -0.38 25.61 3.21
C PRO A 516 1.09 25.31 3.00
N VAL A 517 1.80 24.90 4.06
CA VAL A 517 3.20 24.46 3.98
C VAL A 517 3.31 23.22 3.09
N LEU A 518 2.44 22.22 3.32
CA LEU A 518 2.42 21.00 2.52
C LEU A 518 2.10 21.32 1.05
N GLU A 519 1.16 22.21 0.78
CA GLU A 519 0.83 22.66 -0.58
C GLU A 519 2.00 23.36 -1.27
N GLU A 520 2.74 24.22 -0.56
CA GLU A 520 3.89 24.96 -1.07
C GLU A 520 5.04 24.04 -1.49
N ILE A 521 5.34 23.03 -0.66
CA ILE A 521 6.45 22.09 -0.88
C ILE A 521 6.06 20.88 -1.74
N SER A 522 4.77 20.73 -2.08
CA SER A 522 4.28 19.66 -2.94
C SER A 522 4.48 19.96 -4.43
N GLY A 523 4.93 18.94 -5.18
CA GLY A 523 5.00 18.97 -6.64
C GLY A 523 6.41 19.20 -7.21
N LEU A 524 6.47 19.71 -8.45
CA LEU A 524 7.72 19.90 -9.20
C LEU A 524 8.39 21.23 -8.84
N THR A 525 8.80 21.40 -7.57
CA THR A 525 9.37 22.68 -7.09
C THR A 525 10.87 22.80 -7.39
N THR A 526 11.26 23.80 -8.18
CA THR A 526 12.65 23.96 -8.67
C THR A 526 13.59 24.63 -7.67
N ARG A 527 13.12 25.04 -6.50
CA ARG A 527 13.90 25.82 -5.52
C ARG A 527 14.20 24.96 -4.30
N ALA A 528 15.39 24.35 -4.29
CA ALA A 528 15.86 23.48 -3.20
C ALA A 528 15.84 24.15 -1.81
N SER A 529 15.96 25.49 -1.74
CA SER A 529 15.91 26.27 -0.50
C SER A 529 14.50 26.52 0.05
N GLN A 530 13.45 26.36 -0.75
CA GLN A 530 12.07 26.61 -0.33
C GLN A 530 11.56 25.58 0.69
N PRO A 531 11.68 24.25 0.46
CA PRO A 531 11.17 23.26 1.41
C PRO A 531 11.81 23.40 2.80
N ARG A 532 13.13 23.57 2.87
CA ARG A 532 13.85 23.75 4.13
C ARG A 532 13.35 24.94 4.92
N GLY A 533 13.30 26.11 4.28
CA GLY A 533 12.93 27.36 4.95
C GLY A 533 11.52 27.34 5.48
N VAL A 534 10.58 26.74 4.74
CA VAL A 534 9.18 26.64 5.15
C VAL A 534 9.00 25.61 6.27
N ILE A 535 9.71 24.47 6.23
CA ILE A 535 9.72 23.47 7.33
C ILE A 535 10.28 24.08 8.62
N LEU A 536 11.38 24.85 8.54
CA LEU A 536 11.94 25.52 9.72
C LEU A 536 11.01 26.58 10.31
N LYS A 537 10.26 27.32 9.48
CA LYS A 537 9.22 28.23 9.97
C LYS A 537 8.08 27.49 10.68
N LEU A 538 7.66 26.34 10.16
CA LEU A 538 6.66 25.49 10.82
C LEU A 538 7.19 24.98 12.17
N ARG A 539 8.46 24.53 12.22
CA ARG A 539 9.13 24.14 13.46
C ARG A 539 9.16 25.28 14.47
N GLU A 540 9.62 26.46 14.05
CA GLU A 540 9.69 27.66 14.90
C GLU A 540 8.31 28.06 15.44
N PHE A 541 7.27 27.97 14.62
CA PHE A 541 5.89 28.20 15.07
C PHE A 541 5.47 27.23 16.16
N MET A 542 5.70 25.91 15.98
CA MET A 542 5.35 24.90 16.98
C MET A 542 6.15 25.08 18.27
N THR A 543 7.46 25.34 18.16
CA THR A 543 8.35 25.59 19.31
C THR A 543 7.87 26.79 20.11
N LYS A 544 7.55 27.91 19.46
CA LYS A 544 7.11 29.13 20.15
C LYS A 544 5.73 29.00 20.76
N TRP A 545 4.79 28.36 20.07
CA TRP A 545 3.41 28.27 20.56
C TRP A 545 3.31 27.38 21.80
N PHE A 546 4.06 26.28 21.86
CA PHE A 546 4.07 25.38 23.02
C PHE A 546 5.22 25.62 24.00
N ASN A 547 6.05 26.64 23.78
CA ASN A 547 7.25 26.91 24.59
C ASN A 547 8.17 25.67 24.72
N VAL A 548 8.38 24.95 23.61
CA VAL A 548 9.24 23.76 23.58
C VAL A 548 10.70 24.17 23.78
N SER A 549 11.39 23.52 24.69
CA SER A 549 12.82 23.74 24.94
C SER A 549 13.66 23.28 23.75
N GLU A 550 14.62 24.11 23.34
CA GLU A 550 15.55 23.80 22.24
C GLU A 550 16.47 22.62 22.57
N PRO A 551 17.05 21.94 21.55
CA PRO A 551 18.00 20.86 21.73
C PRO A 551 19.15 21.29 22.63
N LEU A 552 19.34 20.60 23.75
CA LEU A 552 20.54 20.79 24.56
C LEU A 552 21.76 20.34 23.75
N GLU A 553 22.64 21.28 23.39
CA GLU A 553 23.97 20.96 22.90
C GLU A 553 24.69 20.08 23.94
N HIS A 554 25.45 19.10 23.43
CA HIS A 554 26.05 18.02 24.21
C HIS A 554 26.67 18.48 25.54
N GLY A 555 26.19 17.96 26.67
CA GLY A 555 26.90 18.02 27.95
C GLY A 555 26.17 18.62 29.16
N CYS A 556 24.93 19.10 29.03
CA CYS A 556 24.20 19.62 30.20
C CYS A 556 23.34 18.53 30.87
N SER A 557 23.70 18.15 32.09
CA SER A 557 22.96 17.19 32.93
C SER A 557 21.53 17.68 33.19
N ARG A 558 20.55 16.76 33.04
CA ARG A 558 19.12 16.96 33.33
C ARG A 558 18.94 17.59 34.72
N SER A 559 18.39 18.81 34.79
CA SER A 559 17.57 19.16 35.95
C SER A 559 16.23 18.47 35.73
N GLY A 560 16.08 17.25 36.27
CA GLY A 560 14.79 16.56 36.28
C GLY A 560 13.78 17.40 37.07
N SER A 561 13.02 18.24 36.37
CA SER A 561 11.71 18.64 36.84
C SER A 561 10.77 17.48 36.47
N ASP A 562 10.06 16.93 37.46
CA ASP A 562 9.16 15.78 37.30
C ASP A 562 7.96 16.04 36.37
N ASP A 563 7.86 17.23 35.75
CA ASP A 563 6.69 17.71 35.02
C ASP A 563 6.95 18.08 33.55
N ALA A 564 8.07 17.60 32.98
CA ALA A 564 8.44 17.85 31.58
C ALA A 564 8.38 16.57 30.74
N VAL A 565 7.63 16.61 29.64
CA VAL A 565 7.55 15.54 28.64
C VAL A 565 8.67 15.76 27.61
N THR A 566 9.41 14.70 27.28
CA THR A 566 10.55 14.76 26.36
C THR A 566 10.26 14.03 25.07
N SER A 567 10.76 14.54 23.94
CA SER A 567 10.75 13.81 22.67
C SER A 567 11.50 12.49 22.79
N LYS A 568 11.16 11.54 21.93
CA LYS A 568 11.76 10.20 22.00
C LYS A 568 13.27 10.17 21.65
N ASP A 569 13.78 11.17 20.94
CA ASP A 569 15.23 11.36 20.73
C ASP A 569 15.94 12.04 21.93
N GLY A 570 15.16 12.44 22.95
CA GLY A 570 15.65 13.09 24.17
C GLY A 570 16.12 14.54 23.97
N LYS A 571 15.93 15.13 22.79
CA LYS A 571 16.47 16.47 22.47
C LYS A 571 15.52 17.61 22.85
N TYR A 572 14.22 17.40 22.70
CA TYR A 572 13.21 18.42 22.94
C TYR A 572 12.41 18.09 24.19
N SER A 573 11.93 19.11 24.90
CA SER A 573 11.05 18.93 26.04
C SER A 573 10.02 20.05 26.15
N VAL A 574 8.88 19.75 26.76
CA VAL A 574 7.81 20.71 27.02
C VAL A 574 7.24 20.46 28.41
N LYS A 575 6.89 21.52 29.14
CA LYS A 575 6.22 21.40 30.44
C LYS A 575 4.72 21.24 30.25
N THR A 576 4.08 20.50 31.14
CA THR A 576 2.61 20.33 31.14
C THR A 576 1.89 21.68 31.19
N ASP A 577 2.36 22.62 32.01
CA ASP A 577 1.77 23.98 32.14
C ASP A 577 1.84 24.79 30.83
N ASP A 578 2.96 24.68 30.09
CA ASP A 578 3.10 25.36 28.81
C ASP A 578 2.13 24.79 27.76
N VAL A 579 1.89 23.47 27.80
CA VAL A 579 0.90 22.82 26.94
C VAL A 579 -0.52 23.27 27.28
N VAL A 580 -0.86 23.37 28.56
CA VAL A 580 -2.17 23.87 29.01
C VAL A 580 -2.37 25.31 28.52
N GLY A 581 -1.40 26.20 28.73
CA GLY A 581 -1.47 27.59 28.25
C GLY A 581 -1.66 27.67 26.74
N ALA A 582 -0.92 26.87 25.96
CA ALA A 582 -1.06 26.82 24.50
C ALA A 582 -2.45 26.31 24.05
N LEU A 583 -3.07 25.40 24.80
CA LEU A 583 -4.43 24.94 24.56
C LEU A 583 -5.46 26.02 24.93
N GLU A 584 -5.28 26.72 26.05
CA GLU A 584 -6.14 27.82 26.47
C GLU A 584 -6.18 28.97 25.44
N ASP A 585 -5.06 29.23 24.77
CA ASP A 585 -4.96 30.18 23.66
C ASP A 585 -5.87 29.84 22.45
N LEU A 586 -6.43 28.63 22.39
CA LEU A 586 -7.39 28.24 21.34
C LEU A 586 -8.77 28.87 21.54
N GLY A 587 -9.10 29.35 22.74
CA GLY A 587 -10.32 30.10 23.04
C GLY A 587 -11.01 29.70 24.34
N SER A 588 -11.99 30.51 24.76
CA SER A 588 -12.69 30.38 26.05
C SER A 588 -13.33 29.01 26.28
N PHE A 589 -13.87 28.39 25.23
CA PHE A 589 -14.42 27.03 25.33
C PHE A 589 -13.35 26.01 25.79
N VAL A 590 -12.13 26.12 25.28
CA VAL A 590 -11.05 25.19 25.66
C VAL A 590 -10.61 25.44 27.09
N VAL A 591 -10.55 26.71 27.51
CA VAL A 591 -10.32 27.10 28.92
C VAL A 591 -11.35 26.43 29.83
N GLU A 592 -12.64 26.57 29.53
CA GLU A 592 -13.72 25.95 30.30
C GLU A 592 -13.65 24.41 30.29
N ALA A 593 -13.28 23.81 29.16
CA ALA A 593 -13.16 22.36 29.02
C ALA A 593 -11.96 21.76 29.77
N LEU A 594 -10.92 22.55 30.04
CA LEU A 594 -9.72 22.13 30.77
C LEU A 594 -9.77 22.48 32.27
N GLN A 595 -10.74 23.29 32.70
CA GLN A 595 -10.91 23.62 34.11
C GLN A 595 -11.22 22.36 34.94
N PRO A 596 -10.68 22.25 36.17
CA PRO A 596 -11.01 21.16 37.08
C PRO A 596 -12.52 21.15 37.33
N SER A 597 -13.21 20.12 36.82
CA SER A 597 -14.66 20.00 37.04
C SER A 597 -14.93 19.53 38.47
N GLU A 598 -16.10 19.85 39.03
CA GLU A 598 -16.56 19.31 40.33
C GLU A 598 -16.60 17.77 40.36
N ASN A 599 -16.63 17.15 39.17
CA ASN A 599 -16.63 15.71 39.00
C ASN A 599 -15.19 15.17 38.90
N GLU A 600 -14.65 14.64 39.99
CA GLU A 600 -13.27 14.11 40.08
C GLU A 600 -12.93 13.07 38.98
N ALA A 601 -13.94 12.41 38.41
CA ALA A 601 -13.78 11.43 37.33
C ALA A 601 -13.26 12.02 36.00
N ASN A 602 -13.42 13.33 35.75
CA ASN A 602 -13.00 13.95 34.50
C ASN A 602 -11.51 14.40 34.52
N GLN A 603 -10.96 14.64 35.71
CA GLN A 603 -9.57 15.06 35.88
C GLN A 603 -8.55 14.11 35.23
N PRO A 604 -8.61 12.76 35.39
CA PRO A 604 -7.66 11.87 34.73
C PRO A 604 -7.74 11.91 33.21
N VAL A 605 -8.93 12.17 32.64
CA VAL A 605 -9.14 12.26 31.18
C VAL A 605 -8.51 13.54 30.63
N ILE A 606 -8.63 14.65 31.36
CA ILE A 606 -8.00 15.94 31.01
C ILE A 606 -6.48 15.78 31.07
N THR A 607 -5.93 15.24 32.17
CA THR A 607 -4.49 14.99 32.30
C THR A 607 -3.96 14.08 31.19
N ALA A 608 -4.66 12.97 30.89
CA ALA A 608 -4.26 12.09 29.78
C ALA A 608 -4.25 12.83 28.44
N THR A 609 -5.26 13.66 28.17
CA THR A 609 -5.34 14.46 26.94
C THR A 609 -4.16 15.44 26.83
N VAL A 610 -3.82 16.14 27.92
CA VAL A 610 -2.68 17.08 27.94
C VAL A 610 -1.37 16.34 27.73
N THR A 611 -1.18 15.17 28.37
CA THR A 611 0.03 14.35 28.19
C THR A 611 0.16 13.82 26.77
N GLU A 612 -0.93 13.36 26.14
CA GLU A 612 -0.94 12.94 24.73
C GLU A 612 -0.57 14.09 23.78
N VAL A 613 -1.08 15.29 24.05
CA VAL A 613 -0.72 16.50 23.28
C VAL A 613 0.75 16.84 23.48
N ALA A 614 1.25 16.80 24.72
CA ALA A 614 2.65 17.06 25.05
C ALA A 614 3.58 16.10 24.29
N ASP A 615 3.33 14.78 24.35
CA ASP A 615 4.09 13.76 23.62
C ASP A 615 4.00 13.94 22.09
N GLY A 616 2.83 14.29 21.58
CA GLY A 616 2.63 14.58 20.17
C GLY A 616 3.45 15.78 19.69
N VAL A 617 3.46 16.87 20.44
CA VAL A 617 4.11 18.14 20.04
C VAL A 617 5.64 18.01 20.05
N VAL A 618 6.23 17.42 21.09
CA VAL A 618 7.69 17.27 21.17
C VAL A 618 8.22 16.36 20.05
N ASP A 619 7.48 15.30 19.73
CA ASP A 619 7.82 14.42 18.61
C ASP A 619 7.59 15.09 17.25
N LEU A 620 6.56 15.93 17.11
CA LEU A 620 6.34 16.73 15.90
C LEU A 620 7.51 17.69 15.66
N VAL A 621 7.98 18.40 16.69
CA VAL A 621 9.13 19.32 16.59
C VAL A 621 10.41 18.56 16.26
N SER A 622 10.67 17.43 16.92
CA SER A 622 11.81 16.55 16.62
C SER A 622 11.77 16.02 15.18
N GLY A 623 10.59 15.60 14.71
CA GLY A 623 10.38 15.14 13.35
C GLY A 623 10.61 16.25 12.31
N LEU A 624 10.12 17.48 12.55
CA LEU A 624 10.36 18.61 11.67
C LEU A 624 11.85 18.96 11.54
N ASN A 625 12.61 18.83 12.64
CA ASN A 625 14.05 18.99 12.59
C ASN A 625 14.72 17.89 11.76
N SER A 626 14.31 16.64 11.96
CA SER A 626 14.84 15.50 11.22
C SER A 626 14.60 15.63 9.70
N ILE A 627 13.46 16.17 9.29
CA ILE A 627 13.17 16.50 7.88
C ILE A 627 14.17 17.55 7.36
N ALA A 628 14.43 18.60 8.14
CA ALA A 628 15.40 19.63 7.77
C ALA A 628 16.83 19.06 7.65
N ASP A 629 17.23 18.18 8.57
CA ASP A 629 18.54 17.50 8.55
C ASP A 629 18.67 16.57 7.33
N GLU A 630 17.61 15.86 6.93
CA GLU A 630 17.61 15.01 5.73
C GLU A 630 17.69 15.84 4.45
N ILE A 631 17.04 16.99 4.41
CA ILE A 631 17.21 17.98 3.33
C ILE A 631 18.68 18.41 3.27
N ASP A 632 19.26 18.84 4.38
CA ASP A 632 20.66 19.32 4.40
C ASP A 632 21.65 18.23 3.97
N GLY A 633 21.48 16.99 4.45
CA GLY A 633 22.29 15.84 4.04
C GLY A 633 22.08 15.37 2.59
N ALA A 634 20.99 15.79 1.94
CA ALA A 634 20.76 15.55 0.51
C ALA A 634 21.41 16.63 -0.38
N TYR A 635 21.60 17.85 0.13
CA TYR A 635 22.03 19.01 -0.66
C TYR A 635 23.46 19.52 -0.38
N ASP A 636 24.28 18.76 0.34
CA ASP A 636 25.71 19.08 0.60
C ASP A 636 26.55 19.24 -0.70
N THR A 637 25.98 18.91 -1.87
CA THR A 637 26.55 19.07 -3.22
C THR A 637 25.75 19.99 -4.15
N THR A 638 25.37 21.20 -3.73
CA THR A 638 25.03 22.40 -4.57
C THR A 638 24.15 22.27 -5.84
N SER A 639 23.49 21.15 -6.09
CA SER A 639 22.77 20.90 -7.35
C SER A 639 21.28 21.12 -7.14
N GLU A 640 20.82 22.36 -7.35
CA GLU A 640 19.40 22.68 -7.40
C GLU A 640 18.71 21.89 -8.53
N LEU A 641 17.48 21.41 -8.27
CA LEU A 641 16.69 20.74 -9.28
C LEU A 641 16.32 21.71 -10.41
N PRO A 642 16.60 21.38 -11.69
CA PRO A 642 16.38 22.30 -12.80
C PRO A 642 14.89 22.44 -13.14
N ALA A 643 14.48 23.59 -13.68
CA ALA A 643 13.11 23.76 -14.19
C ALA A 643 12.76 22.75 -15.28
N VAL A 644 11.59 22.12 -15.13
CA VAL A 644 11.09 21.07 -16.04
C VAL A 644 9.68 21.33 -16.57
N LEU A 645 8.93 22.26 -15.97
CA LEU A 645 7.60 22.64 -16.43
C LEU A 645 7.65 23.86 -17.36
N PRO A 646 6.80 23.93 -18.41
CA PRO A 646 6.88 25.01 -19.39
C PRO A 646 6.71 26.41 -18.78
N HIS A 647 5.81 26.56 -17.79
CA HIS A 647 5.57 27.83 -17.11
C HIS A 647 6.76 28.31 -16.25
N GLU A 648 7.69 27.42 -15.92
CA GLU A 648 8.94 27.77 -15.23
C GLU A 648 10.07 28.00 -16.23
N LEU A 649 10.12 27.18 -17.30
CA LEU A 649 11.10 27.31 -18.38
C LEU A 649 11.04 28.69 -19.04
N VAL A 650 9.84 29.21 -19.33
CA VAL A 650 9.67 30.55 -19.94
C VAL A 650 10.18 31.70 -19.06
N LYS A 651 10.44 31.46 -17.76
CA LYS A 651 11.02 32.44 -16.83
C LYS A 651 12.55 32.46 -16.89
N LEU A 652 13.17 31.46 -17.51
CA LEU A 652 14.61 31.36 -17.66
C LEU A 652 15.12 32.17 -18.86
N ARG A 653 16.34 32.67 -18.77
CA ARG A 653 17.10 33.16 -19.92
C ARG A 653 17.81 31.99 -20.60
N GLY A 654 18.03 32.07 -21.92
CA GLY A 654 18.75 31.04 -22.69
C GLY A 654 20.10 30.65 -22.08
N ARG A 655 20.85 31.62 -21.53
CA ARG A 655 22.11 31.33 -20.80
C ARG A 655 21.93 30.47 -19.54
N GLN A 656 20.82 30.62 -18.83
CA GLN A 656 20.51 29.83 -17.63
C GLN A 656 20.11 28.41 -18.04
N PHE A 657 19.30 28.28 -19.08
CA PHE A 657 18.92 26.97 -19.62
C PHE A 657 20.12 26.22 -20.21
N ALA A 658 21.03 26.90 -20.91
CA ALA A 658 22.26 26.31 -21.43
C ALA A 658 23.19 25.77 -20.32
N VAL A 659 23.13 26.32 -19.09
CA VAL A 659 23.86 25.76 -17.93
C VAL A 659 23.28 24.40 -17.54
N VAL A 660 21.95 24.24 -17.58
CA VAL A 660 21.26 22.96 -17.32
C VAL A 660 21.62 21.92 -18.36
N ILE A 661 21.64 22.27 -19.65
CA ILE A 661 22.08 21.31 -20.69
C ILE A 661 23.54 20.91 -20.49
N ARG A 662 24.41 21.89 -20.21
CA ARG A 662 25.84 21.65 -20.04
C ARG A 662 26.15 20.73 -18.86
N SER A 663 25.41 20.83 -17.75
CA SER A 663 25.59 19.93 -16.59
C SER A 663 25.26 18.48 -16.91
N HIS A 664 24.45 18.22 -17.94
CA HIS A 664 24.05 16.88 -18.37
C HIS A 664 24.72 16.41 -19.67
N MET A 665 25.62 17.20 -20.27
CA MET A 665 26.22 16.92 -21.57
C MET A 665 26.94 15.56 -21.63
N GLN A 666 27.70 15.20 -20.60
CA GLN A 666 28.39 13.91 -20.53
C GLN A 666 27.40 12.73 -20.54
N ARG A 667 26.27 12.90 -19.85
CA ARG A 667 25.19 11.90 -19.79
C ARG A 667 24.48 11.77 -21.14
N LEU A 668 24.17 12.89 -21.79
CA LEU A 668 23.55 12.92 -23.12
C LEU A 668 24.45 12.25 -24.17
N GLN A 669 25.75 12.56 -24.17
CA GLN A 669 26.73 11.92 -25.05
C GLN A 669 26.83 10.42 -24.80
N ALA A 670 26.84 10.01 -23.52
CA ALA A 670 26.83 8.61 -23.14
C ALA A 670 25.49 7.91 -23.42
N ALA A 671 24.43 8.63 -23.79
CA ALA A 671 23.14 8.12 -24.24
C ALA A 671 22.99 8.21 -25.77
N ASP A 672 24.09 8.44 -26.49
CA ASP A 672 24.16 8.49 -27.95
C ASP A 672 23.39 9.67 -28.59
N TRP A 673 23.13 10.75 -27.83
CA TRP A 673 22.54 11.97 -28.37
C TRP A 673 23.52 12.71 -29.27
N SER A 674 23.09 13.03 -30.48
CA SER A 674 23.84 13.83 -31.43
C SER A 674 23.90 15.31 -31.01
N LYS A 675 24.92 16.03 -31.49
CA LYS A 675 24.99 17.49 -31.30
C LYS A 675 23.77 18.21 -31.88
N GLN A 676 23.17 17.65 -32.94
CA GLN A 676 21.98 18.20 -33.57
C GLN A 676 20.74 18.05 -32.68
N GLU A 677 20.57 16.91 -32.01
CA GLU A 677 19.47 16.72 -31.05
C GLU A 677 19.59 17.66 -29.85
N VAL A 678 20.82 17.89 -29.37
CA VAL A 678 21.07 18.85 -28.29
C VAL A 678 20.74 20.29 -28.73
N ASP A 679 21.11 20.66 -29.95
CA ASP A 679 20.78 21.96 -30.55
C ASP A 679 19.25 22.12 -30.73
N TRP A 680 18.53 21.07 -31.12
CA TRP A 680 17.06 21.09 -31.19
C TRP A 680 16.39 21.32 -29.82
N ILE A 681 16.97 20.85 -28.71
CA ILE A 681 16.46 21.18 -27.37
C ILE A 681 16.54 22.69 -27.10
N GLU A 682 17.66 23.32 -27.47
CA GLU A 682 17.87 24.76 -27.28
C GLU A 682 16.97 25.60 -28.19
N GLN A 683 16.72 25.14 -29.42
CA GLN A 683 15.77 25.76 -30.35
C GLN A 683 14.33 25.63 -29.84
N ASP A 684 13.90 24.44 -29.43
CA ASP A 684 12.58 24.21 -28.84
C ASP A 684 12.35 25.11 -27.61
N PHE A 685 13.38 25.34 -26.80
CA PHE A 685 13.32 26.27 -25.66
C PHE A 685 13.12 27.73 -26.11
N GLN A 686 13.83 28.18 -27.14
CA GLN A 686 13.68 29.53 -27.68
C GLN A 686 12.28 29.72 -28.28
N ASP A 687 11.81 28.76 -29.07
CA ASP A 687 10.50 28.80 -29.68
C ASP A 687 9.37 28.74 -28.65
N LEU A 688 9.54 28.01 -27.54
CA LEU A 688 8.61 28.03 -26.40
C LEU A 688 8.53 29.43 -25.77
N CYS A 689 9.67 30.08 -25.54
CA CYS A 689 9.71 31.44 -25.00
C CYS A 689 9.05 32.45 -25.94
N ASP A 690 9.30 32.33 -27.25
CA ASP A 690 8.69 33.16 -28.29
C ASP A 690 7.18 32.95 -28.35
N ALA A 691 6.72 31.70 -28.31
CA ALA A 691 5.30 31.35 -28.28
C ALA A 691 4.61 31.94 -27.04
N TYR A 692 5.23 31.83 -25.86
CA TYR A 692 4.71 32.44 -24.63
C TYR A 692 4.56 33.96 -24.74
N PHE A 693 5.46 34.65 -25.45
CA PHE A 693 5.35 36.08 -25.67
C PHE A 693 4.29 36.46 -26.73
N ARG A 694 4.18 35.68 -27.81
CA ARG A 694 3.34 36.01 -28.97
C ARG A 694 1.89 35.52 -28.85
N GLU A 695 1.64 34.46 -28.09
CA GLU A 695 0.34 33.77 -28.03
C GLU A 695 -0.34 34.02 -26.67
N PRO A 696 -1.32 34.95 -26.56
CA PRO A 696 -1.94 35.30 -25.28
C PRO A 696 -2.69 34.14 -24.62
N SER A 697 -3.31 33.26 -25.41
CA SER A 697 -4.01 32.08 -24.92
C SER A 697 -3.05 31.08 -24.27
N LEU A 698 -1.90 30.83 -24.89
CA LEU A 698 -0.87 29.95 -24.34
C LEU A 698 -0.28 30.56 -23.06
N LYS A 699 -0.01 31.86 -23.06
CA LYS A 699 0.44 32.57 -21.87
C LYS A 699 -0.51 32.39 -20.70
N LEU A 700 -1.81 32.62 -20.90
CA LEU A 700 -2.82 32.43 -19.87
C LEU A 700 -2.88 30.98 -19.37
N ALA A 701 -2.77 30.00 -20.26
CA ALA A 701 -2.75 28.59 -19.88
C ALA A 701 -1.52 28.23 -19.03
N LEU A 702 -0.34 28.73 -19.41
CA LEU A 702 0.91 28.49 -18.67
C LEU A 702 0.94 29.24 -17.33
N ASP A 703 0.45 30.49 -17.28
CA ASP A 703 0.37 31.29 -16.06
C ASP A 703 -0.64 30.71 -15.05
N ALA A 704 -1.58 29.87 -15.51
CA ALA A 704 -2.53 29.15 -14.64
C ALA A 704 -1.95 27.88 -14.00
N CYS A 705 -0.80 27.38 -14.47
CA CYS A 705 -0.13 26.21 -13.86
C CYS A 705 0.36 26.54 -12.44
N LYS A 706 0.33 25.52 -11.57
CA LYS A 706 0.78 25.59 -10.17
C LYS A 706 1.91 24.59 -9.92
N ASN A 707 2.54 24.66 -8.74
CA ASN A 707 3.59 23.70 -8.33
C ASN A 707 3.10 22.24 -8.36
N GLN A 708 1.81 22.01 -8.07
CA GLN A 708 1.18 20.69 -8.06
C GLN A 708 0.78 20.19 -9.46
N THR A 709 0.90 21.01 -10.50
CA THR A 709 0.59 20.60 -11.87
C THR A 709 1.52 19.46 -12.26
N SER A 710 0.94 18.33 -12.67
CA SER A 710 1.72 17.18 -13.10
C SER A 710 2.50 17.48 -14.38
N PHE A 711 3.55 16.72 -14.65
CA PHE A 711 4.32 16.87 -15.89
C PHE A 711 3.43 16.76 -17.13
N ARG A 712 2.55 15.75 -17.19
CA ARG A 712 1.63 15.58 -18.34
C ARG A 712 0.73 16.80 -18.51
N GLU A 713 0.09 17.27 -17.43
CA GLU A 713 -0.82 18.42 -17.49
C GLU A 713 -0.11 19.69 -17.94
N GLY A 714 1.06 19.99 -17.36
CA GLY A 714 1.83 21.19 -17.69
C GLY A 714 2.24 21.23 -19.16
N TRP A 715 2.57 20.08 -19.74
CA TRP A 715 2.95 19.98 -21.15
C TRP A 715 1.76 19.78 -22.12
N SER A 716 0.57 19.41 -21.62
CA SER A 716 -0.60 19.12 -22.46
C SER A 716 -1.09 20.34 -23.25
N CYS A 717 -0.96 21.54 -22.69
CA CYS A 717 -1.36 22.79 -23.33
C CYS A 717 -0.56 23.13 -24.60
N LEU A 718 0.61 22.50 -24.79
CA LEU A 718 1.50 22.70 -25.94
C LEU A 718 1.12 21.84 -27.14
N GLN A 719 0.13 20.94 -27.00
CA GLN A 719 -0.44 20.12 -28.09
C GLN A 719 0.62 19.35 -28.91
N GLY A 720 1.70 18.89 -28.26
CA GLY A 720 2.78 18.14 -28.91
C GLY A 720 3.83 19.00 -29.63
N ARG A 721 3.86 20.32 -29.43
CA ARG A 721 5.00 21.18 -29.80
C ARG A 721 6.18 20.95 -28.85
N PHE A 722 7.38 21.29 -29.31
CA PHE A 722 8.62 21.30 -28.50
C PHE A 722 8.99 19.93 -27.91
N THR A 723 8.92 18.89 -28.75
CA THR A 723 9.03 17.48 -28.30
C THR A 723 10.43 17.11 -27.82
N HIS A 724 11.50 17.72 -28.35
CA HIS A 724 12.86 17.47 -27.88
C HIS A 724 13.06 18.05 -26.49
N LEU A 725 12.57 19.28 -26.28
CA LEU A 725 12.56 19.90 -24.96
C LEU A 725 11.70 19.10 -23.97
N GLN A 726 10.51 18.65 -24.36
CA GLN A 726 9.67 17.82 -23.51
C GLN A 726 10.38 16.52 -23.11
N ARG A 727 11.05 15.84 -24.05
CA ARG A 727 11.78 14.59 -23.77
C ARG A 727 12.98 14.82 -22.85
N PHE A 728 13.68 15.94 -23.01
CA PHE A 728 14.76 16.35 -22.11
C PHE A 728 14.24 16.63 -20.70
N CYS A 729 13.27 17.55 -20.57
CA CYS A 729 12.69 17.92 -19.28
C CYS A 729 11.94 16.76 -18.61
N GLY A 730 11.32 15.87 -19.37
CA GLY A 730 10.60 14.71 -18.84
C GLY A 730 11.51 13.74 -18.10
N ALA A 731 12.69 13.45 -18.65
CA ALA A 731 13.67 12.63 -17.95
C ALA A 731 14.28 13.34 -16.74
N LEU A 732 14.48 14.66 -16.79
CA LEU A 732 14.88 15.44 -15.60
C LEU A 732 13.81 15.40 -14.51
N ALA A 733 12.54 15.40 -14.90
CA ALA A 733 11.41 15.35 -13.99
C ALA A 733 11.36 14.03 -13.17
N THR A 734 12.07 12.98 -13.56
CA THR A 734 12.15 11.73 -12.76
C THR A 734 12.89 11.92 -11.43
N ALA A 735 13.72 12.96 -11.30
CA ALA A 735 14.41 13.30 -10.06
C ALA A 735 13.49 13.95 -9.02
N TYR A 736 12.32 14.45 -9.44
CA TYR A 736 11.40 15.08 -8.51
C TYR A 736 10.60 14.05 -7.71
N PRO A 737 10.26 14.36 -6.44
CA PRO A 737 9.37 13.52 -5.65
C PRO A 737 7.98 13.42 -6.30
N THR A 738 7.32 12.28 -6.08
CA THR A 738 5.97 12.06 -6.63
C THR A 738 4.97 12.93 -5.87
N ALA A 739 4.05 13.57 -6.59
CA ALA A 739 3.01 14.40 -5.99
C ALA A 739 2.16 13.60 -5.00
N ILE A 740 1.84 14.24 -3.86
CA ILE A 740 0.86 13.72 -2.91
C ILE A 740 -0.51 13.97 -3.53
N SER A 741 -1.19 12.92 -3.96
CA SER A 741 -2.53 13.05 -4.50
C SER A 741 -3.52 13.30 -3.35
N SER A 742 -3.86 14.57 -3.14
CA SER A 742 -5.08 14.94 -2.42
C SER A 742 -6.26 14.66 -3.35
N SER A 743 -7.15 13.74 -2.96
CA SER A 743 -8.39 13.33 -3.62
C SER A 743 -8.34 12.11 -4.56
N SER A 744 -9.18 11.17 -4.12
CA SER A 744 -9.85 10.09 -4.80
C SER A 744 -10.58 10.53 -6.08
N THR A 745 -9.95 10.29 -7.24
CA THR A 745 -10.70 10.08 -8.49
C THR A 745 -10.30 8.74 -9.09
N GLY A 746 -11.03 7.69 -8.71
CA GLY A 746 -11.37 6.55 -9.57
C GLY A 746 -10.26 5.83 -10.35
N ALA A 747 -9.01 5.79 -9.89
CA ALA A 747 -7.98 4.93 -10.51
C ALA A 747 -6.76 4.62 -9.61
N ALA A 748 -6.80 4.94 -8.31
CA ALA A 748 -5.75 4.52 -7.38
C ALA A 748 -5.91 3.02 -7.07
N ARG A 749 -5.51 2.15 -8.00
CA ARG A 749 -5.30 0.73 -7.72
C ARG A 749 -4.10 0.60 -6.79
N ALA A 750 -4.33 0.27 -5.53
CA ALA A 750 -3.47 -0.54 -4.66
C ALA A 750 -1.94 -0.22 -4.63
N GLY A 751 -1.53 1.00 -4.96
CA GLY A 751 -0.12 1.42 -5.01
C GLY A 751 0.40 2.01 -3.71
N ASP A 752 -0.51 2.46 -2.83
CA ASP A 752 -0.20 2.92 -1.47
C ASP A 752 -0.64 1.86 -0.45
N ALA A 753 -0.20 0.63 -0.69
CA ALA A 753 -0.30 -0.43 0.31
C ALA A 753 0.67 -0.11 1.45
N GLY A 754 0.14 0.43 2.56
CA GLY A 754 0.88 0.62 3.82
C GLY A 754 1.39 -0.67 4.46
N ALA A 755 1.16 -1.83 3.84
CA ALA A 755 1.77 -3.11 4.18
C ALA A 755 1.95 -3.96 2.91
N LEU A 756 3.14 -4.50 2.69
CA LEU A 756 3.44 -5.35 1.52
C LEU A 756 3.05 -6.83 1.78
N ALA A 757 1.74 -7.14 1.68
CA ALA A 757 1.12 -8.48 1.52
C ALA A 757 1.56 -9.63 2.49
N PRO A 758 1.14 -10.92 2.28
CA PRO A 758 0.19 -11.70 3.10
C PRO A 758 0.76 -12.51 4.31
N SER A 759 -0.17 -13.03 5.12
CA SER A 759 -0.03 -13.64 6.46
C SER A 759 0.64 -15.02 6.59
N GLN A 760 1.70 -15.36 5.85
CA GLN A 760 2.35 -16.70 5.95
C GLN A 760 3.85 -16.66 6.24
N SER A 761 4.29 -17.67 7.00
CA SER A 761 5.59 -17.78 7.67
C SER A 761 6.79 -17.94 6.75
N VAL A 762 7.93 -17.34 7.13
CA VAL A 762 9.28 -17.76 6.71
C VAL A 762 9.99 -18.36 7.91
N ASN A 763 9.66 -19.61 8.25
CA ASN A 763 10.46 -20.37 9.20
C ASN A 763 11.58 -21.10 8.44
N ARG A 764 12.75 -20.44 8.39
CA ARG A 764 14.07 -20.94 7.93
C ARG A 764 14.19 -21.30 6.44
N LEU A 765 15.14 -20.63 5.77
CA LEU A 765 15.72 -21.08 4.50
C LEU A 765 16.77 -22.17 4.82
N PRO A 766 16.76 -23.34 4.15
CA PRO A 766 17.89 -24.27 4.14
C PRO A 766 18.91 -23.87 3.07
N GLY A 767 20.21 -24.06 3.35
CA GLY A 767 21.31 -23.91 2.39
C GLY A 767 21.79 -22.47 2.17
N ASP A 768 23.09 -22.31 1.87
CA ASP A 768 23.89 -21.08 1.89
C ASP A 768 23.55 -20.01 0.81
N LEU A 769 22.27 -19.73 0.54
CA LEU A 769 21.86 -18.48 -0.14
C LEU A 769 21.45 -17.43 0.90
N GLU A 770 22.31 -16.43 1.07
CA GLU A 770 22.10 -15.29 1.95
C GLU A 770 20.74 -14.61 1.71
N ALA A 771 20.03 -14.34 2.81
CA ALA A 771 18.68 -13.77 2.88
C ALA A 771 18.61 -12.31 2.38
N GLY A 772 18.76 -12.11 1.07
CA GLY A 772 18.87 -10.80 0.45
C GLY A 772 17.57 -10.22 -0.11
N VAL A 773 16.78 -11.01 -0.82
CA VAL A 773 15.60 -10.55 -1.59
C VAL A 773 14.34 -11.22 -1.06
N SER A 774 13.19 -10.55 -1.09
CA SER A 774 11.92 -11.18 -0.72
C SER A 774 11.58 -12.33 -1.67
N ASP A 775 11.02 -13.42 -1.15
CA ASP A 775 10.57 -14.60 -1.90
C ASP A 775 9.76 -14.27 -3.17
N LEU A 776 9.81 -15.17 -4.18
CA LEU A 776 9.12 -15.05 -5.47
C LEU A 776 7.63 -14.72 -5.30
N SER A 777 6.98 -15.22 -4.25
CA SER A 777 5.56 -14.96 -3.97
C SER A 777 5.26 -13.46 -3.75
N VAL A 778 6.05 -12.78 -2.92
CA VAL A 778 5.93 -11.36 -2.62
C VAL A 778 6.27 -10.54 -3.87
N GLN A 779 7.36 -10.89 -4.54
CA GLN A 779 7.79 -10.19 -5.76
C GLN A 779 6.76 -10.32 -6.87
N ALA A 780 6.23 -11.51 -7.11
CA ALA A 780 5.19 -11.73 -8.12
C ALA A 780 3.91 -10.96 -7.79
N ALA A 781 3.51 -10.84 -6.52
CA ALA A 781 2.38 -10.02 -6.11
C ALA A 781 2.60 -8.54 -6.46
N LEU A 782 3.78 -8.00 -6.16
CA LEU A 782 4.12 -6.61 -6.49
C LEU A 782 4.25 -6.38 -8.00
N GLN A 783 4.78 -7.35 -8.74
CA GLN A 783 4.84 -7.31 -10.19
C GLN A 783 3.44 -7.40 -10.81
N ALA A 784 2.50 -8.14 -10.20
CA ALA A 784 1.12 -8.25 -10.68
C ALA A 784 0.37 -6.90 -10.63
N THR A 785 0.59 -6.08 -9.59
CA THR A 785 -0.09 -4.78 -9.45
C THR A 785 0.27 -3.81 -10.57
N GLN A 786 1.50 -3.88 -11.10
CA GLN A 786 1.98 -3.04 -12.18
C GLN A 786 1.92 -3.67 -13.58
N PHE A 787 1.57 -4.96 -13.70
CA PHE A 787 1.59 -5.70 -14.96
C PHE A 787 0.80 -4.99 -16.07
N ARG A 788 -0.46 -4.66 -15.82
CA ARG A 788 -1.31 -3.98 -16.82
C ARG A 788 -0.76 -2.61 -17.22
N HIS A 789 -0.18 -1.87 -16.27
CA HIS A 789 0.40 -0.56 -16.55
C HIS A 789 1.64 -0.70 -17.43
N LEU A 790 2.53 -1.65 -17.12
CA LEU A 790 3.72 -1.95 -17.92
C LEU A 790 3.42 -2.46 -19.33
N GLN A 791 2.29 -3.16 -19.54
CA GLN A 791 1.89 -3.57 -20.89
C GLN A 791 1.25 -2.45 -21.72
N ALA A 792 0.74 -1.40 -21.07
CA ALA A 792 0.15 -0.24 -21.75
C ALA A 792 1.17 0.83 -22.14
N VAL A 793 2.37 0.75 -21.56
CA VAL A 793 3.49 1.68 -21.72
C VAL A 793 4.47 1.15 -22.74
#